data_AF-A0A812MHP0-F1
#
_entry.id   AF-A0A812MHP0-F1
#
_cell.length_a   1.000
_cell.length_b   1.000
_cell.length_c   1.000
_cell.angle_alpha   90.00
_cell.angle_beta   90.00
_cell.angle_gamma   90.00
#
_symmetry.space_group_name_H-M   'P 1'
#
loop_
_entity.id
_entity.type
_entity.pdbx_description
1 polymer ?
#
loop_
_entity_poly.entity_id
_entity_poly.type
_entity_poly.pdbx_seq_one_letter_code
_entity_poly.pdbx_strand_id
1 'polypeptide(L)'
;MVFADWAYHAYLQAFAPSVRAYSFVDNYAVTAFTAAALLHAYNLVRCFTDLLRLQLDNAKTFTWATGAKDRATLAATGLNVQPAARELGGVMSFGASVRNAPLRDRSRSLAPLWKKLRRSRAPCALKSLALPNKCWARALHGISGVPLAQAELQSLRSAATAALCIRPGRCSSLLRLSIARPLTSDPGFYQLWQCVLDLRRMAVKVSNFLPLWRQYHGLRDGRALQGPLSKLVSVLAQVGWAVQEPPLVMDQDGLLHNILQMPTALLRRSLEQSWLWFVAHQHTHRETMSDLRGIDLALLRSCQAGLTPLDGARLAAVQSGAFWCGQQQARFDLSQTGLCSHRGVVDSVEHRVRQCPLFQEARSEHCWVLDHWDELPTSLTHHLLPSANPFLPELRSLLQAGIDTTGSFFCGGVGSGWQCLFTDGSCLEFGHADLALAGWGVILASTGSAVACGIVPGLLQTAPRAEILAMTAAARWALVTGLPCLVWTDAANVSDGVAKIQETGYLPGDADADLWLSLAGFLNQLDRGRFLVRHTPSHLDSNLTESPAEDWLAMHNNHVDVLASIANSNRPQIFLEVHAKALRYHNETLKALIALREIFFGIAAQTARGRLGQDLVEGDDSDPVIPPSGSVPRALDLEEALPLNWATAVASSAKAFPASFASNLCDFIFGLDSAAEHAYRLSWLELVFVLHWALLGCHVAAAAGHFVLASMQHGIRSVAALQVASMLFLASGNVLDSAGWKEAAKAGEACTSVIQLMVSLEEKCQVTSQFEYVLDQLASPGFTKYAWLEKLAQSGPGQAMKQKALEAVAGTTRASMQEACGPQCEGFDYAHFFTSYATCYAHSLCTAASAGFLPVGADECAEMLLPYLQGQMSMVAETYCLKEPGQDFYCQEQRARLHLDSPSCYNDFTLVDAGVRSDGSRPPTCHSTRECVHLWESEQRQHPHCTGKIAEIAEEVSRNTPGGDASQKLLTFEDRCGSRSRFMAV
;
A
#
# COMPACT_ATOMS: atom_id res chain seq x y z
N MET A 1 -23.14 -22.79 10.79
CA MET A 1 -22.72 -22.10 12.04
C MET A 1 -23.55 -20.86 12.34
N VAL A 2 -23.62 -19.85 11.47
CA VAL A 2 -24.40 -18.61 11.73
C VAL A 2 -25.87 -18.87 12.12
N PHE A 3 -26.56 -19.83 11.48
CA PHE A 3 -27.93 -20.20 11.86
C PHE A 3 -28.03 -20.85 13.24
N ALA A 4 -27.02 -21.64 13.66
CA ALA A 4 -26.98 -22.26 14.97
C ALA A 4 -26.75 -21.20 16.06
N ASP A 5 -25.85 -20.25 15.79
CA ASP A 5 -25.66 -19.06 16.64
C ASP A 5 -26.96 -18.28 16.76
N TRP A 6 -27.61 -17.92 15.66
CA TRP A 6 -28.89 -17.20 15.69
C TRP A 6 -29.98 -17.95 16.46
N ALA A 7 -30.12 -19.26 16.23
CA ALA A 7 -31.07 -20.10 16.96
C ALA A 7 -30.75 -20.17 18.46
N TYR A 8 -29.48 -20.20 18.83
CA TYR A 8 -29.03 -20.14 20.23
C TYR A 8 -29.45 -18.85 20.90
N HIS A 9 -29.26 -17.71 20.23
CA HIS A 9 -29.70 -16.40 20.73
C HIS A 9 -31.23 -16.34 20.89
N ALA A 10 -31.99 -16.80 19.89
CA ALA A 10 -33.45 -16.84 19.96
C ALA A 10 -33.95 -17.78 21.08
N TYR A 11 -33.32 -18.94 21.24
CA TYR A 11 -33.63 -19.91 22.28
C TYR A 11 -33.41 -19.33 23.68
N LEU A 12 -32.23 -18.75 23.94
CA LEU A 12 -31.96 -18.15 25.25
C LEU A 12 -32.83 -16.92 25.52
N GLN A 13 -33.16 -16.12 24.50
CA GLN A 13 -34.07 -14.99 24.65
C GLN A 13 -35.49 -15.44 25.06
N ALA A 14 -35.97 -16.57 24.53
CA ALA A 14 -37.29 -17.11 24.86
C ALA A 14 -37.33 -17.76 26.26
N PHE A 15 -36.29 -18.51 26.64
CA PHE A 15 -36.32 -19.34 27.85
C PHE A 15 -35.57 -18.73 29.05
N ALA A 16 -34.68 -17.76 28.84
CA ALA A 16 -33.98 -17.04 29.89
C ALA A 16 -33.79 -15.55 29.53
N PRO A 17 -34.87 -14.74 29.46
CA PRO A 17 -34.77 -13.34 29.04
C PRO A 17 -33.91 -12.47 29.96
N SER A 18 -33.62 -12.92 31.19
CA SER A 18 -32.77 -12.23 32.15
C SER A 18 -31.26 -12.42 31.95
N VAL A 19 -30.84 -13.26 31.00
CA VAL A 19 -29.42 -13.52 30.71
C VAL A 19 -29.02 -12.95 29.36
N ARG A 20 -27.72 -12.72 29.18
CA ARG A 20 -27.17 -12.21 27.93
C ARG A 20 -26.34 -13.29 27.24
N ALA A 21 -26.83 -13.75 26.10
CA ALA A 21 -26.15 -14.71 25.25
C ALA A 21 -25.07 -14.05 24.40
N TYR A 22 -23.97 -14.77 24.17
CA TYR A 22 -22.91 -14.43 23.23
C TYR A 22 -22.53 -15.70 22.47
N SER A 23 -22.19 -15.56 21.20
CA SER A 23 -21.70 -16.68 20.39
C SER A 23 -20.66 -16.21 19.39
N PHE A 24 -19.70 -17.08 19.09
CA PHE A 24 -18.74 -16.88 18.01
C PHE A 24 -18.33 -18.23 17.45
N VAL A 25 -18.82 -18.55 16.25
CA VAL A 25 -18.55 -19.83 15.57
C VAL A 25 -19.03 -21.00 16.43
N ASP A 26 -18.12 -21.70 17.12
CA ASP A 26 -18.41 -22.85 17.98
C ASP A 26 -18.34 -22.52 19.48
N ASN A 27 -18.09 -21.25 19.83
CA ASN A 27 -18.00 -20.81 21.22
C ASN A 27 -19.31 -20.17 21.69
N TYR A 28 -20.00 -20.84 22.62
CA TYR A 28 -21.22 -20.32 23.27
C TYR A 28 -20.90 -19.77 24.66
N ALA A 29 -21.32 -18.54 24.93
CA ALA A 29 -21.15 -17.89 26.22
C ALA A 29 -22.45 -17.26 26.70
N VAL A 30 -22.58 -17.14 28.02
CA VAL A 30 -23.71 -16.48 28.69
C VAL A 30 -23.18 -15.65 29.85
N THR A 31 -23.74 -14.46 30.05
CA THR A 31 -23.55 -13.68 31.28
C THR A 31 -24.89 -13.39 31.95
N ALA A 32 -24.89 -13.28 33.28
CA ALA A 32 -26.06 -12.95 34.09
C ALA A 32 -25.64 -12.14 35.31
N PHE A 33 -26.60 -11.43 35.94
CA PHE A 33 -26.35 -10.62 37.13
C PHE A 33 -26.39 -11.42 38.44
N THR A 34 -26.81 -12.68 38.41
CA THR A 34 -26.86 -13.56 39.59
C THR A 34 -26.35 -14.96 39.25
N ALA A 35 -25.74 -15.65 40.21
CA ALA A 35 -25.29 -17.03 40.03
C ALA A 35 -26.45 -17.98 39.68
N ALA A 36 -27.64 -17.79 40.28
CA ALA A 36 -28.81 -18.61 39.99
C ALA A 36 -29.28 -18.50 38.52
N ALA A 37 -29.33 -17.27 37.98
CA ALA A 37 -29.69 -17.06 36.59
C ALA A 37 -28.65 -17.65 35.63
N LEU A 38 -27.35 -17.56 35.97
CA LEU A 38 -26.28 -18.18 35.19
C LEU A 38 -26.39 -19.72 35.19
N LEU A 39 -26.69 -20.34 36.34
CA LEU A 39 -26.90 -21.79 36.45
C LEU A 39 -28.10 -22.25 35.64
N HIS A 40 -29.21 -21.50 35.69
CA HIS A 40 -30.38 -21.78 34.86
C HIS A 40 -30.03 -21.72 33.37
N ALA A 41 -29.34 -20.67 32.94
CA ALA A 41 -28.93 -20.53 31.55
C ALA A 41 -27.94 -21.61 31.12
N TYR A 42 -27.00 -22.03 31.96
CA TYR A 42 -26.10 -23.14 31.66
C TYR A 42 -26.86 -24.43 31.34
N ASN A 43 -27.91 -24.74 32.11
CA ASN A 43 -28.77 -25.89 31.82
C ASN A 43 -29.53 -25.72 30.49
N LEU A 44 -29.98 -24.51 30.16
CA LEU A 44 -30.58 -24.22 28.85
C LEU A 44 -29.59 -24.37 27.69
N VAL A 45 -28.33 -23.94 27.87
CA VAL A 45 -27.28 -24.17 26.87
C VAL A 45 -27.08 -25.67 26.64
N ARG A 46 -27.06 -26.49 27.71
CA ARG A 46 -27.00 -27.95 27.59
C ARG A 46 -28.19 -28.51 26.82
N CYS A 47 -29.41 -28.11 27.18
CA CYS A 47 -30.61 -28.54 26.46
C CYS A 47 -30.55 -28.15 24.98
N PHE A 48 -30.10 -26.93 24.67
CA PHE A 48 -29.93 -26.46 23.30
C PHE A 48 -28.90 -27.30 22.54
N THR A 49 -27.73 -27.58 23.13
CA THR A 49 -26.73 -28.44 22.49
C THR A 49 -27.23 -29.87 22.33
N ASP A 50 -27.98 -30.41 23.29
CA ASP A 50 -28.58 -31.74 23.21
C ASP A 50 -29.62 -31.82 22.08
N LEU A 51 -30.44 -30.78 21.87
CA LEU A 51 -31.37 -30.68 20.74
C LEU A 51 -30.65 -30.73 19.39
N LEU A 52 -29.45 -30.15 19.32
CA LEU A 52 -28.59 -30.19 18.13
C LEU A 52 -27.71 -31.46 18.07
N ARG A 53 -27.82 -32.36 19.06
CA ARG A 53 -26.95 -33.55 19.23
C ARG A 53 -25.45 -33.20 19.28
N LEU A 54 -25.13 -32.05 19.84
CA LEU A 54 -23.76 -31.58 20.07
C LEU A 54 -23.33 -31.89 21.51
N GLN A 55 -22.09 -32.29 21.68
CA GLN A 55 -21.50 -32.51 23.01
C GLN A 55 -20.73 -31.28 23.46
N LEU A 56 -21.02 -30.78 24.66
CA LEU A 56 -20.23 -29.73 25.30
C LEU A 56 -18.90 -30.32 25.79
N ASP A 57 -17.80 -29.67 25.43
CA ASP A 57 -16.47 -30.01 25.93
C ASP A 57 -16.35 -29.54 27.39
N ASN A 58 -16.52 -30.46 28.34
CA ASN A 58 -16.43 -30.18 29.77
C ASN A 58 -15.06 -29.64 30.19
N ALA A 59 -13.98 -29.98 29.47
CA ALA A 59 -12.64 -29.49 29.78
C ALA A 59 -12.46 -28.01 29.38
N LYS A 60 -13.17 -27.58 28.32
CA LYS A 60 -13.20 -26.19 27.87
C LYS A 60 -14.31 -25.36 28.51
N THR A 61 -15.32 -26.01 29.09
CA THR A 61 -16.43 -25.33 29.77
C THR A 61 -15.98 -24.81 31.13
N PHE A 62 -16.13 -23.51 31.36
CA PHE A 62 -15.84 -22.89 32.64
C PHE A 62 -16.87 -21.80 32.98
N THR A 63 -16.93 -21.45 34.26
CA THR A 63 -17.71 -20.34 34.77
C THR A 63 -16.81 -19.35 35.48
N TRP A 64 -17.30 -18.12 35.64
CA TRP A 64 -16.60 -17.07 36.36
C TRP A 64 -17.61 -16.13 36.99
N ALA A 65 -17.19 -15.44 38.06
CA ALA A 65 -17.97 -14.38 38.69
C ALA A 65 -17.03 -13.34 39.31
N THR A 66 -17.45 -12.08 39.28
CA THR A 66 -16.71 -10.95 39.84
C THR A 66 -16.74 -10.95 41.38
N GLY A 67 -17.86 -11.39 41.98
CA GLY A 67 -18.05 -11.50 43.43
C GLY A 67 -17.54 -12.82 44.04
N ALA A 68 -16.97 -12.76 45.24
CA ALA A 68 -16.48 -13.96 45.95
C ALA A 68 -17.61 -14.93 46.34
N LYS A 69 -18.77 -14.39 46.76
CA LYS A 69 -19.96 -15.16 47.14
C LYS A 69 -20.51 -15.96 45.95
N ASP A 70 -20.58 -15.34 44.78
CA ASP A 70 -21.07 -15.99 43.56
C ASP A 70 -20.09 -17.08 43.08
N ARG A 71 -18.77 -16.84 43.18
CA ARG A 71 -17.76 -17.87 42.89
C ARG A 71 -17.92 -19.10 43.78
N ALA A 72 -18.14 -18.89 45.08
CA ALA A 72 -18.39 -19.99 46.01
C ALA A 72 -19.67 -20.75 45.67
N THR A 73 -20.72 -20.04 45.27
CA THR A 73 -22.01 -20.63 44.86
C THR A 73 -21.86 -21.50 43.60
N LEU A 74 -21.16 -21.00 42.58
CA LEU A 74 -20.90 -21.75 41.33
C LEU A 74 -19.97 -22.95 41.56
N ALA A 75 -18.97 -22.82 42.44
CA ALA A 75 -18.09 -23.93 42.79
C ALA A 75 -18.84 -25.04 43.53
N ALA A 76 -19.80 -24.68 44.41
CA ALA A 76 -20.61 -25.64 45.15
C ALA A 76 -21.51 -26.51 44.24
N THR A 77 -21.84 -26.05 43.03
CA THR A 77 -22.58 -26.84 42.03
C THR A 77 -21.69 -27.74 41.18
N GLY A 78 -20.39 -27.85 41.49
CA GLY A 78 -19.44 -28.68 40.75
C GLY A 78 -18.96 -28.09 39.42
N LEU A 79 -19.26 -26.83 39.12
CA LEU A 79 -18.79 -26.17 37.91
C LEU A 79 -17.34 -25.70 38.07
N ASN A 80 -16.57 -25.78 36.98
CA ASN A 80 -15.20 -25.27 36.95
C ASN A 80 -15.21 -23.74 37.02
N VAL A 81 -14.84 -23.16 38.16
CA VAL A 81 -14.77 -21.70 38.34
C VAL A 81 -13.35 -21.21 38.08
N GLN A 82 -13.16 -20.41 37.02
CA GLN A 82 -11.85 -19.88 36.66
C GLN A 82 -11.69 -18.38 37.02
N PRO A 83 -10.53 -17.95 37.55
CA PRO A 83 -10.26 -16.54 37.84
C PRO A 83 -9.85 -15.73 36.59
N ALA A 84 -9.42 -16.42 35.54
CA ALA A 84 -9.05 -15.85 34.25
C ALA A 84 -9.08 -16.94 33.17
N ALA A 85 -9.34 -16.57 31.92
CA ALA A 85 -9.40 -17.48 30.79
C ALA A 85 -8.75 -16.88 29.53
N ARG A 86 -8.39 -17.74 28.58
CA ARG A 86 -7.94 -17.33 27.24
C ARG A 86 -9.14 -17.37 26.31
N GLU A 87 -9.41 -16.28 25.62
CA GLU A 87 -10.54 -16.17 24.68
C GLU A 87 -10.10 -15.51 23.38
N LEU A 88 -10.27 -16.22 22.25
CA LEU A 88 -9.82 -15.78 20.91
C LEU A 88 -8.36 -15.25 20.90
N GLY A 89 -7.51 -15.85 21.73
CA GLY A 89 -6.12 -15.43 21.94
C GLY A 89 -5.93 -14.23 22.89
N GLY A 90 -6.98 -13.52 23.29
CA GLY A 90 -6.96 -12.57 24.39
C GLY A 90 -6.88 -13.26 25.75
N VAL A 91 -6.54 -12.50 26.79
CA VAL A 91 -6.62 -12.98 28.19
C VAL A 91 -7.65 -12.13 28.90
N MET A 92 -8.65 -12.78 29.49
CA MET A 92 -9.69 -12.14 30.29
C MET A 92 -9.46 -12.48 31.76
N SER A 93 -9.41 -11.46 32.62
CA SER A 93 -9.33 -11.64 34.07
C SER A 93 -10.67 -11.25 34.69
N PHE A 94 -11.21 -12.10 35.55
CA PHE A 94 -12.55 -11.91 36.14
C PHE A 94 -12.51 -11.40 37.59
N GLY A 95 -11.31 -11.10 38.10
CA GLY A 95 -11.09 -10.56 39.45
C GLY A 95 -9.99 -9.50 39.47
N ALA A 96 -9.65 -9.02 40.68
CA ALA A 96 -8.70 -7.92 40.86
C ALA A 96 -7.23 -8.28 40.55
N SER A 97 -6.86 -9.56 40.65
CA SER A 97 -5.47 -10.00 40.44
C SER A 97 -5.08 -9.95 38.97
N VAL A 98 -3.87 -9.44 38.69
CA VAL A 98 -3.28 -9.45 37.34
C VAL A 98 -2.96 -10.88 36.92
N ARG A 99 -3.59 -11.36 35.85
CA ARG A 99 -3.29 -12.68 35.24
C ARG A 99 -2.85 -12.47 33.79
N ASN A 100 -1.54 -12.31 33.59
CA ASN A 100 -0.95 -12.04 32.27
C ASN A 100 0.07 -13.10 31.80
N ALA A 101 0.16 -14.25 32.49
CA ALA A 101 1.09 -15.32 32.15
C ALA A 101 1.05 -15.74 30.67
N PRO A 102 -0.13 -15.92 30.02
CA PRO A 102 -0.17 -16.25 28.59
C PRO A 102 0.52 -15.23 27.68
N LEU A 103 0.41 -13.94 28.02
CA LEU A 103 1.04 -12.86 27.27
C LEU A 103 2.57 -12.93 27.43
N ARG A 104 3.05 -13.20 28.64
CA ARG A 104 4.49 -13.39 28.92
C ARG A 104 5.04 -14.62 28.20
N ASP A 105 4.29 -15.71 28.15
CA ASP A 105 4.67 -16.93 27.42
C ASP A 105 4.81 -16.65 25.92
N ARG A 106 3.90 -15.86 25.33
CA ARG A 106 4.00 -15.43 23.93
C ARG A 106 5.25 -14.59 23.67
N SER A 107 5.57 -13.64 24.56
CA SER A 107 6.81 -12.87 24.48
C SER A 107 8.05 -13.76 24.48
N ARG A 108 8.08 -14.79 25.33
CA ARG A 108 9.18 -15.78 25.37
C ARG A 108 9.23 -16.65 24.11
N SER A 109 8.07 -16.95 23.52
CA SER A 109 7.97 -17.74 22.28
C SER A 109 8.61 -17.07 21.05
N LEU A 110 9.01 -15.79 21.15
CA LEU A 110 9.73 -15.09 20.09
C LEU A 110 11.22 -15.50 19.96
N ALA A 111 11.77 -16.28 20.90
CA ALA A 111 13.19 -16.66 20.87
C ALA A 111 13.69 -17.24 19.52
N PRO A 112 12.96 -18.12 18.82
CA PRO A 112 13.36 -18.61 17.49
C PRO A 112 13.33 -17.51 16.42
N LEU A 113 12.39 -16.56 16.51
CA LEU A 113 12.27 -15.44 15.58
C LEU A 113 13.44 -14.46 15.74
N TRP A 114 13.89 -14.20 16.97
CA TRP A 114 15.08 -13.39 17.22
C TRP A 114 16.33 -13.96 16.56
N LYS A 115 16.52 -15.28 16.61
CA LYS A 115 17.64 -15.96 15.92
C LYS A 115 17.55 -15.79 14.40
N LYS A 116 16.35 -15.90 13.83
CA LYS A 116 16.12 -15.69 12.38
C LYS A 116 16.37 -14.23 11.97
N LEU A 117 15.87 -13.27 12.74
CA LEU A 117 16.06 -11.85 12.48
C LEU A 117 17.53 -11.44 12.51
N ARG A 118 18.30 -11.99 13.46
CA ARG A 118 19.75 -11.78 13.55
C ARG A 118 20.53 -12.30 12.36
N ARG A 119 20.13 -13.46 11.81
CA ARG A 119 20.80 -14.10 10.66
C ARG A 119 20.41 -13.47 9.33
N SER A 120 19.27 -12.80 9.25
CA SER A 120 18.82 -12.15 8.02
C SER A 120 19.81 -11.06 7.60
N ARG A 121 20.10 -10.95 6.30
CA ARG A 121 20.90 -9.91 5.66
C ARG A 121 20.09 -8.68 5.25
N ALA A 122 18.77 -8.70 5.49
CA ALA A 122 17.91 -7.57 5.13
C ALA A 122 18.39 -6.27 5.80
N PRO A 123 18.27 -5.12 5.12
CA PRO A 123 18.55 -3.81 5.70
C PRO A 123 17.84 -3.59 7.04
N CYS A 124 18.49 -2.84 7.94
CA CYS A 124 17.95 -2.59 9.28
C CYS A 124 16.56 -1.92 9.25
N ALA A 125 16.31 -1.05 8.26
CA ALA A 125 15.01 -0.41 8.07
C ALA A 125 13.89 -1.45 7.85
N LEU A 126 14.13 -2.44 6.99
CA LEU A 126 13.19 -3.52 6.70
C LEU A 126 12.98 -4.45 7.90
N LYS A 127 14.07 -4.79 8.60
CA LYS A 127 13.98 -5.58 9.82
C LYS A 127 13.20 -4.86 10.92
N SER A 128 13.26 -3.53 10.98
CA SER A 128 12.50 -2.72 11.94
C SER A 128 11.00 -2.76 11.64
N LEU A 129 10.60 -2.72 10.36
CA LEU A 129 9.21 -2.91 9.93
C LEU A 129 8.63 -4.29 10.31
N ALA A 130 9.47 -5.33 10.37
CA ALA A 130 9.05 -6.66 10.79
C ALA A 130 8.68 -6.75 12.29
N LEU A 131 9.16 -5.82 13.12
CA LEU A 131 8.86 -5.81 14.55
C LEU A 131 7.35 -5.65 14.82
N PRO A 132 6.66 -4.57 14.40
CA PRO A 132 5.22 -4.43 14.62
C PRO A 132 4.40 -5.51 13.91
N ASN A 133 4.75 -5.84 12.66
CA ASN A 133 3.92 -6.68 11.80
C ASN A 133 3.97 -8.17 12.17
N LYS A 134 5.08 -8.63 12.77
CA LYS A 134 5.28 -10.06 13.08
C LYS A 134 5.58 -10.33 14.55
N CYS A 135 6.49 -9.55 15.14
CA CYS A 135 6.96 -9.81 16.49
C CYS A 135 5.94 -9.32 17.53
N TRP A 136 5.52 -8.05 17.45
CA TRP A 136 4.57 -7.45 18.37
C TRP A 136 3.16 -7.98 18.15
N ALA A 137 2.72 -8.15 16.90
CA ALA A 137 1.45 -8.82 16.59
C ALA A 137 1.33 -10.19 17.27
N ARG A 138 2.42 -10.96 17.35
CA ARG A 138 2.44 -12.26 18.04
C ARG A 138 2.56 -12.13 19.55
N ALA A 139 3.52 -11.35 20.06
CA ALA A 139 3.78 -11.28 21.50
C ALA A 139 2.70 -10.51 22.27
N LEU A 140 2.20 -9.42 21.68
CA LEU A 140 1.32 -8.45 22.29
C LEU A 140 -0.13 -8.58 21.79
N HIS A 141 -0.51 -9.70 21.19
CA HIS A 141 -1.91 -9.98 20.85
C HIS A 141 -2.80 -9.83 22.09
N GLY A 142 -3.90 -9.08 21.98
CA GLY A 142 -4.81 -8.82 23.10
C GLY A 142 -4.23 -7.96 24.23
N ILE A 143 -3.15 -7.21 24.00
CA ILE A 143 -2.51 -6.33 25.00
C ILE A 143 -3.46 -5.29 25.59
N SER A 144 -4.47 -4.89 24.84
CA SER A 144 -5.49 -3.91 25.27
C SER A 144 -6.32 -4.40 26.45
N GLY A 145 -6.43 -5.71 26.68
CA GLY A 145 -7.21 -6.28 27.77
C GLY A 145 -6.48 -6.44 29.11
N VAL A 146 -5.14 -6.39 29.12
CA VAL A 146 -4.33 -6.82 30.28
C VAL A 146 -3.11 -5.92 30.52
N PRO A 147 -2.83 -5.53 31.78
CA PRO A 147 -1.62 -4.78 32.10
C PRO A 147 -0.35 -5.63 31.90
N LEU A 148 0.70 -4.96 31.42
CA LEU A 148 2.02 -5.52 31.19
C LEU A 148 3.04 -4.59 31.85
N ALA A 149 3.97 -5.16 32.62
CA ALA A 149 4.98 -4.39 33.34
C ALA A 149 6.00 -3.78 32.38
N GLN A 150 6.54 -2.61 32.71
CA GLN A 150 7.57 -1.94 31.90
C GLN A 150 8.85 -2.78 31.74
N ALA A 151 9.20 -3.58 32.75
CA ALA A 151 10.36 -4.50 32.67
C ALA A 151 10.22 -5.53 31.54
N GLU A 152 9.00 -6.02 31.27
CA GLU A 152 8.74 -6.96 30.17
C GLU A 152 8.87 -6.27 28.81
N LEU A 153 8.37 -5.03 28.68
CA LEU A 153 8.58 -4.22 27.48
C LEU A 153 10.07 -3.92 27.25
N GLN A 154 10.83 -3.63 28.31
CA GLN A 154 12.27 -3.39 28.23
C GLN A 154 13.05 -4.64 27.81
N SER A 155 12.62 -5.82 28.27
CA SER A 155 13.16 -7.12 27.83
C SER A 155 12.94 -7.31 26.32
N LEU A 156 11.73 -7.04 25.83
CA LEU A 156 11.42 -7.08 24.39
C LEU A 156 12.27 -6.10 23.57
N ARG A 157 12.45 -4.86 24.03
CA ARG A 157 13.31 -3.85 23.38
C ARG A 157 14.77 -4.33 23.30
N SER A 158 15.26 -4.87 24.42
CA SER A 158 16.63 -5.39 24.53
C SER A 158 16.87 -6.57 23.58
N ALA A 159 15.89 -7.49 23.49
CA ALA A 159 15.94 -8.62 22.58
C ALA A 159 15.86 -8.17 21.10
N ALA A 160 14.97 -7.23 20.78
CA ALA A 160 14.82 -6.70 19.43
C ALA A 160 16.09 -5.98 18.95
N THR A 161 16.63 -5.04 19.73
CA THR A 161 17.86 -4.32 19.36
C THR A 161 19.07 -5.24 19.25
N ALA A 162 19.17 -6.28 20.07
CA ALA A 162 20.20 -7.32 19.96
C ALA A 162 19.98 -8.29 18.78
N ALA A 163 18.74 -8.51 18.35
CA ALA A 163 18.44 -9.30 17.16
C ALA A 163 18.67 -8.49 15.87
N LEU A 164 18.48 -7.18 15.93
CA LEU A 164 18.78 -6.25 14.82
C LEU A 164 20.26 -5.91 14.68
N CYS A 165 21.11 -6.34 15.63
CA CYS A 165 22.54 -5.99 15.70
C CYS A 165 22.80 -4.47 15.79
N ILE A 166 21.92 -3.74 16.48
CA ILE A 166 22.01 -2.28 16.66
C ILE A 166 22.13 -1.87 18.14
N ARG A 167 22.69 -2.76 18.96
CA ARG A 167 22.89 -2.54 20.39
C ARG A 167 24.38 -2.49 20.75
N PRO A 168 25.11 -1.45 20.31
CA PRO A 168 26.46 -1.20 20.80
C PRO A 168 26.44 -0.90 22.31
N GLY A 169 27.61 -0.92 22.96
CA GLY A 169 27.73 -0.63 24.39
C GLY A 169 27.08 0.70 24.78
N ARG A 170 26.42 0.74 25.96
CA ARG A 170 25.69 1.89 26.54
C ARG A 170 24.44 2.39 25.78
N CYS A 171 24.16 1.87 24.59
CA CYS A 171 22.98 2.20 23.80
C CYS A 171 21.67 1.94 24.57
N SER A 172 20.78 2.93 24.60
CA SER A 172 19.42 2.76 25.13
C SER A 172 18.52 2.12 24.08
N SER A 173 18.04 0.91 24.35
CA SER A 173 17.08 0.23 23.46
C SER A 173 15.74 0.98 23.36
N LEU A 174 15.35 1.75 24.38
CA LEU A 174 14.16 2.60 24.35
C LEU A 174 14.32 3.75 23.36
N LEU A 175 15.41 4.53 23.45
CA LEU A 175 15.70 5.58 22.47
C LEU A 175 15.83 4.99 21.08
N ARG A 176 16.63 3.93 20.93
CA ARG A 176 16.95 3.32 19.62
C ARG A 176 15.70 2.91 18.84
N LEU A 177 14.70 2.33 19.51
CA LEU A 177 13.45 1.92 18.85
C LEU A 177 12.44 3.06 18.74
N SER A 178 12.43 4.01 19.68
CA SER A 178 11.49 5.14 19.67
C SER A 178 11.82 6.22 18.63
N ILE A 179 13.08 6.32 18.19
CA ILE A 179 13.48 7.23 17.11
C ILE A 179 13.51 6.55 15.72
N ALA A 180 13.34 5.23 15.68
CA ALA A 180 13.32 4.44 14.44
C ALA A 180 12.06 4.73 13.60
N ARG A 181 12.06 4.27 12.33
CA ARG A 181 10.87 4.25 11.47
C ARG A 181 10.42 2.81 11.24
N PRO A 182 9.13 2.47 11.48
CA PRO A 182 8.11 3.27 12.14
C PRO A 182 8.29 3.30 13.68
N LEU A 183 7.69 4.28 14.38
CA LEU A 183 7.72 4.34 15.86
C LEU A 183 7.12 3.10 16.53
N THR A 184 6.20 2.41 15.83
CA THR A 184 5.63 1.12 16.26
C THR A 184 6.66 -0.02 16.30
N SER A 185 7.90 0.23 15.89
CA SER A 185 9.04 -0.64 16.20
C SER A 185 9.29 -0.74 17.71
N ASP A 186 8.98 0.30 18.49
CA ASP A 186 8.98 0.22 19.95
C ASP A 186 7.72 -0.52 20.45
N PRO A 187 7.87 -1.60 21.24
CA PRO A 187 6.73 -2.38 21.73
C PRO A 187 5.84 -1.59 22.70
N GLY A 188 6.37 -0.57 23.38
CA GLY A 188 5.60 0.32 24.26
C GLY A 188 4.73 1.30 23.48
N PHE A 189 5.27 1.92 22.44
CA PHE A 189 4.45 2.75 21.54
C PHE A 189 3.43 1.90 20.79
N TYR A 190 3.82 0.71 20.31
CA TYR A 190 2.90 -0.26 19.71
C TYR A 190 1.73 -0.57 20.64
N GLN A 191 2.00 -0.85 21.92
CA GLN A 191 0.96 -1.07 22.92
C GLN A 191 0.02 0.14 23.06
N LEU A 192 0.56 1.35 23.21
CA LEU A 192 -0.23 2.58 23.31
C LEU A 192 -1.16 2.72 22.12
N TRP A 193 -0.61 2.59 20.91
CA TRP A 193 -1.35 2.71 19.66
C TRP A 193 -2.46 1.66 19.53
N GLN A 194 -2.18 0.39 19.84
CA GLN A 194 -3.20 -0.67 19.79
C GLN A 194 -4.33 -0.44 20.81
N CYS A 195 -4.02 0.00 22.03
CA CYS A 195 -5.05 0.27 23.05
C CYS A 195 -6.03 1.36 22.59
N VAL A 196 -5.54 2.42 21.95
CA VAL A 196 -6.37 3.52 21.44
C VAL A 196 -7.16 3.09 20.19
N LEU A 197 -6.57 2.31 19.29
CA LEU A 197 -7.30 1.78 18.14
C LEU A 197 -8.40 0.81 18.56
N ASP A 198 -8.12 -0.09 19.50
CA ASP A 198 -9.12 -1.02 20.02
C ASP A 198 -10.24 -0.28 20.74
N LEU A 199 -9.94 0.79 21.47
CA LEU A 199 -10.95 1.69 22.04
C LEU A 199 -11.91 2.23 20.96
N ARG A 200 -11.38 2.77 19.85
CA ARG A 200 -12.20 3.27 18.74
C ARG A 200 -13.04 2.17 18.11
N ARG A 201 -12.45 1.00 17.85
CA ARG A 201 -13.17 -0.16 17.32
C ARG A 201 -14.30 -0.60 18.25
N MET A 202 -14.05 -0.60 19.55
CA MET A 202 -15.06 -0.94 20.55
C MET A 202 -16.20 0.08 20.58
N ALA A 203 -15.89 1.38 20.48
CA ALA A 203 -16.91 2.42 20.42
C ALA A 203 -17.81 2.31 19.18
N VAL A 204 -17.26 1.87 18.04
CA VAL A 204 -18.05 1.62 16.82
C VAL A 204 -18.90 0.36 16.92
N LYS A 205 -18.35 -0.73 17.47
CA LYS A 205 -19.02 -2.04 17.49
C LYS A 205 -20.01 -2.23 18.63
N VAL A 206 -19.87 -1.50 19.74
CA VAL A 206 -20.69 -1.66 20.94
C VAL A 206 -21.47 -0.38 21.20
N SER A 207 -22.78 -0.44 20.92
CA SER A 207 -23.69 0.72 20.96
C SER A 207 -23.74 1.44 22.31
N ASN A 208 -23.58 0.73 23.43
CA ASN A 208 -23.58 1.30 24.78
C ASN A 208 -22.18 1.48 25.37
N PHE A 209 -21.12 1.44 24.54
CA PHE A 209 -19.74 1.53 25.02
C PHE A 209 -19.44 2.83 25.76
N LEU A 210 -19.82 3.98 25.19
CA LEU A 210 -19.54 5.28 25.80
C LEU A 210 -20.24 5.46 27.17
N PRO A 211 -21.55 5.15 27.32
CA PRO A 211 -22.19 5.10 28.64
C PRO A 211 -21.46 4.19 29.65
N LEU A 212 -21.04 2.99 29.23
CA LEU A 212 -20.29 2.07 30.09
C LEU A 212 -18.93 2.64 30.50
N TRP A 213 -18.24 3.32 29.58
CA TRP A 213 -16.96 3.95 29.88
C TRP A 213 -17.14 5.11 30.87
N ARG A 214 -18.15 5.96 30.70
CA ARG A 214 -18.50 7.01 31.67
C ARG A 214 -18.83 6.44 33.04
N GLN A 215 -19.62 5.37 33.09
CA GLN A 215 -19.94 4.69 34.34
C GLN A 215 -18.68 4.14 35.04
N TYR A 216 -17.80 3.47 34.29
CA TYR A 216 -16.53 2.98 34.81
C TYR A 216 -15.67 4.13 35.37
N HIS A 217 -15.59 5.25 34.65
CA HIS A 217 -14.80 6.41 35.06
C HIS A 217 -15.37 7.06 36.33
N GLY A 218 -16.69 7.22 36.44
CA GLY A 218 -17.35 7.78 37.62
C GLY A 218 -17.30 6.88 38.87
N LEU A 219 -17.18 5.56 38.71
CA LEU A 219 -17.04 4.60 39.81
C LEU A 219 -15.58 4.35 40.22
N ARG A 220 -14.62 4.99 39.56
CA ARG A 220 -13.20 4.73 39.79
C ARG A 220 -12.75 5.38 41.11
N ASP A 221 -12.44 4.55 42.10
CA ASP A 221 -11.93 4.95 43.42
C ASP A 221 -10.39 4.97 43.51
N GLY A 222 -9.71 4.87 42.37
CA GLY A 222 -8.25 4.77 42.27
C GLY A 222 -7.70 3.35 42.33
N ARG A 223 -8.52 2.32 42.63
CA ARG A 223 -8.06 0.93 42.60
C ARG A 223 -7.75 0.48 41.17
N ALA A 224 -6.68 -0.31 41.05
CA ALA A 224 -6.30 -0.94 39.79
C ALA A 224 -7.26 -2.09 39.46
N LEU A 225 -8.32 -1.77 38.70
CA LEU A 225 -9.18 -2.78 38.11
C LEU A 225 -8.49 -3.44 36.91
N GLN A 226 -8.92 -4.66 36.58
CA GLN A 226 -8.45 -5.36 35.38
C GLN A 226 -9.42 -5.09 34.23
N GLY A 227 -8.87 -4.94 33.03
CA GLY A 227 -9.64 -4.79 31.80
C GLY A 227 -9.22 -3.61 30.93
N PRO A 228 -9.92 -3.43 29.79
CA PRO A 228 -9.47 -2.53 28.74
C PRO A 228 -9.49 -1.05 29.13
N LEU A 229 -10.46 -0.62 29.95
CA LEU A 229 -10.54 0.77 30.38
C LEU A 229 -9.45 1.13 31.41
N SER A 230 -9.12 0.21 32.31
CA SER A 230 -7.99 0.39 33.25
C SER A 230 -6.66 0.40 32.52
N LYS A 231 -6.50 -0.49 31.52
CA LYS A 231 -5.33 -0.52 30.65
C LYS A 231 -5.19 0.77 29.85
N LEU A 232 -6.28 1.27 29.24
CA LEU A 232 -6.31 2.53 28.51
C LEU A 232 -5.82 3.69 29.39
N VAL A 233 -6.40 3.85 30.58
CA VAL A 233 -5.99 4.91 31.51
C VAL A 233 -4.51 4.79 31.87
N SER A 234 -4.02 3.58 32.11
CA SER A 234 -2.61 3.34 32.43
C SER A 234 -1.67 3.73 31.28
N VAL A 235 -2.02 3.42 30.02
CA VAL A 235 -1.15 3.74 28.87
C VAL A 235 -1.22 5.20 28.46
N LEU A 236 -2.38 5.85 28.62
CA LEU A 236 -2.51 7.30 28.42
C LEU A 236 -1.73 8.06 29.49
N ALA A 237 -1.88 7.70 30.76
CA ALA A 237 -1.15 8.33 31.86
C ALA A 237 0.38 8.19 31.72
N GLN A 238 0.86 7.09 31.11
CA GLN A 238 2.28 6.90 30.84
C GLN A 238 2.87 8.02 29.97
N VAL A 239 2.11 8.55 29.02
CA VAL A 239 2.55 9.62 28.11
C VAL A 239 2.05 11.01 28.53
N GLY A 240 1.57 11.14 29.78
CA GLY A 240 1.07 12.42 30.31
C GLY A 240 -0.36 12.75 29.91
N TRP A 241 -1.11 11.83 29.31
CA TRP A 241 -2.51 12.05 28.96
C TRP A 241 -3.44 11.64 30.11
N ALA A 242 -4.50 12.41 30.32
CA ALA A 242 -5.50 12.16 31.34
C ALA A 242 -6.90 12.02 30.71
N VAL A 243 -7.68 11.03 31.17
CA VAL A 243 -9.09 10.95 30.81
C VAL A 243 -9.86 11.90 31.72
N GLN A 244 -10.37 13.00 31.17
CA GLN A 244 -11.13 14.01 31.92
C GLN A 244 -12.56 13.54 32.12
N GLU A 245 -13.32 13.45 31.03
CA GLU A 245 -14.65 12.86 31.00
C GLU A 245 -14.78 12.10 29.69
N PRO A 246 -15.00 10.77 29.68
CA PRO A 246 -15.16 10.04 28.42
C PRO A 246 -16.19 10.67 27.47
N PRO A 247 -15.84 10.91 26.18
CA PRO A 247 -14.63 10.49 25.47
C PRO A 247 -13.48 11.52 25.44
N LEU A 248 -13.60 12.60 26.20
CA LEU A 248 -12.62 13.67 26.28
C LEU A 248 -11.37 13.25 27.08
N VAL A 249 -10.22 13.45 26.44
CA VAL A 249 -8.90 13.25 27.03
C VAL A 249 -8.13 14.56 26.95
N MET A 250 -7.35 14.85 27.98
CA MET A 250 -6.41 15.96 28.00
C MET A 250 -5.02 15.43 27.69
N ASP A 251 -4.33 16.05 26.74
CA ASP A 251 -2.95 15.70 26.41
C ASP A 251 -1.95 16.34 27.39
N GLN A 252 -0.66 16.10 27.15
CA GLN A 252 0.43 16.63 27.97
C GLN A 252 0.62 18.15 27.85
N ASP A 253 0.08 18.77 26.79
CA ASP A 253 0.12 20.22 26.56
C ASP A 253 -1.11 20.92 27.18
N GLY A 254 -2.03 20.17 27.78
CA GLY A 254 -3.26 20.68 28.40
C GLY A 254 -4.45 20.83 27.44
N LEU A 255 -4.33 20.32 26.21
CA LEU A 255 -5.39 20.42 25.20
C LEU A 255 -6.40 19.29 25.34
N LEU A 256 -7.68 19.63 25.22
CA LEU A 256 -8.78 18.68 25.28
C LEU A 256 -9.12 18.12 23.88
N HIS A 257 -9.16 16.79 23.79
CA HIS A 257 -9.44 16.05 22.57
C HIS A 257 -10.59 15.08 22.78
N ASN A 258 -11.51 15.00 21.82
CA ASN A 258 -12.42 13.86 21.73
C ASN A 258 -11.69 12.69 21.07
N ILE A 259 -11.23 11.73 21.86
CA ILE A 259 -10.40 10.63 21.35
C ILE A 259 -11.13 9.71 20.35
N LEU A 260 -12.47 9.73 20.32
CA LEU A 260 -13.26 8.93 19.38
C LEU A 260 -13.47 9.64 18.04
N GLN A 261 -13.53 10.97 18.03
CA GLN A 261 -13.82 11.77 16.82
C GLN A 261 -12.58 12.39 16.17
N MET A 262 -11.48 12.55 16.91
CA MET A 262 -10.24 13.12 16.41
C MET A 262 -9.75 12.37 15.14
N PRO A 263 -9.32 13.06 14.06
CA PRO A 263 -8.81 12.40 12.86
C PRO A 263 -7.69 11.40 13.18
N THR A 264 -7.68 10.22 12.56
CA THR A 264 -6.69 9.16 12.88
C THR A 264 -5.25 9.62 12.66
N ALA A 265 -5.01 10.45 11.64
CA ALA A 265 -3.69 11.05 11.38
C ALA A 265 -3.25 11.99 12.52
N LEU A 266 -4.15 12.86 12.99
CA LEU A 266 -3.89 13.76 14.10
C LEU A 266 -3.68 12.98 15.41
N LEU A 267 -4.55 12.02 15.70
CA LEU A 267 -4.42 11.14 16.87
C LEU A 267 -3.05 10.45 16.89
N ARG A 268 -2.64 9.89 15.75
CA ARG A 268 -1.34 9.22 15.64
C ARG A 268 -0.20 10.19 15.93
N ARG A 269 -0.20 11.37 15.29
CA ARG A 269 0.83 12.40 15.48
C ARG A 269 0.92 12.85 16.94
N SER A 270 -0.22 13.15 17.57
CA SER A 270 -0.27 13.56 18.97
C SER A 270 0.28 12.49 19.91
N LEU A 271 -0.06 11.21 19.68
CA LEU A 271 0.48 10.10 20.49
C LEU A 271 1.98 9.86 20.22
N GLU A 272 2.46 9.99 18.98
CA GLU A 272 3.89 9.89 18.65
C GLU A 272 4.70 10.99 19.37
N GLN A 273 4.20 12.24 19.35
CA GLN A 273 4.81 13.35 20.08
C GLN A 273 4.84 13.09 21.59
N SER A 274 3.71 12.66 22.16
CA SER A 274 3.58 12.38 23.60
C SER A 274 4.48 11.22 24.04
N TRP A 275 4.65 10.21 23.17
CA TRP A 275 5.59 9.12 23.39
C TRP A 275 7.03 9.61 23.44
N LEU A 276 7.41 10.52 22.54
CA LEU A 276 8.74 11.11 22.54
C LEU A 276 9.00 12.03 23.74
N TRP A 277 7.97 12.70 24.27
CA TRP A 277 8.03 13.36 25.57
C TRP A 277 8.32 12.38 26.71
N PHE A 278 7.59 11.25 26.77
CA PHE A 278 7.87 10.19 27.72
C PHE A 278 9.30 9.66 27.58
N VAL A 279 9.76 9.39 26.35
CA VAL A 279 11.11 8.87 26.08
C VAL A 279 12.19 9.85 26.53
N ALA A 280 12.05 11.15 26.24
CA ALA A 280 12.96 12.19 26.73
C ALA A 280 13.06 12.15 28.25
N HIS A 281 11.90 12.15 28.94
CA HIS A 281 11.83 12.13 30.39
C HIS A 281 12.52 10.90 31.01
N GLN A 282 12.46 9.74 30.36
CA GLN A 282 13.17 8.54 30.83
C GLN A 282 14.70 8.67 30.78
N HIS A 283 15.27 9.68 30.12
CA HIS A 283 16.71 9.84 29.93
C HIS A 283 17.30 11.09 30.59
N THR A 284 16.49 11.95 31.21
CA THR A 284 16.97 13.18 31.89
C THR A 284 17.87 12.91 33.09
N HIS A 285 17.88 11.69 33.63
CA HIS A 285 18.83 11.24 34.65
C HIS A 285 20.28 11.15 34.14
N ARG A 286 20.50 11.15 32.81
CA ARG A 286 21.84 11.18 32.22
C ARG A 286 22.29 12.64 32.13
N GLU A 287 23.46 12.94 32.68
CA GLU A 287 24.05 14.29 32.70
C GLU A 287 24.01 15.00 31.33
N THR A 288 24.44 14.31 30.28
CA THR A 288 24.47 14.82 28.89
C THR A 288 23.11 14.85 28.17
N MET A 289 22.02 14.49 28.86
CA MET A 289 20.64 14.57 28.37
C MET A 289 19.71 15.22 29.41
N SER A 290 20.26 15.88 30.44
CA SER A 290 19.50 16.46 31.56
C SER A 290 18.60 17.63 31.13
N ASP A 291 18.99 18.31 30.06
CA ASP A 291 18.27 19.39 29.41
C ASP A 291 17.31 18.96 28.30
N LEU A 292 17.22 17.65 28.01
CA LEU A 292 16.31 17.14 26.97
C LEU A 292 14.85 17.33 27.41
N ARG A 293 14.12 18.20 26.70
CA ARG A 293 12.70 18.52 26.97
C ARG A 293 11.85 18.04 25.80
N GLY A 294 11.38 16.80 25.87
CA GLY A 294 10.79 16.13 24.71
C GLY A 294 11.80 15.87 23.60
N ILE A 295 11.38 15.19 22.54
CA ILE A 295 12.18 15.04 21.32
C ILE A 295 11.33 15.53 20.15
N ASP A 296 11.88 16.44 19.34
CA ASP A 296 11.18 16.98 18.17
C ASP A 296 11.22 15.99 17.00
N LEU A 297 10.06 15.43 16.67
CA LEU A 297 9.93 14.43 15.62
C LEU A 297 10.22 15.01 14.22
N ALA A 298 9.83 16.26 13.98
CA ALA A 298 10.02 16.93 12.70
C ALA A 298 11.52 17.17 12.45
N LEU A 299 12.24 17.72 13.43
CA LEU A 299 13.69 17.91 13.36
C LEU A 299 14.44 16.59 13.20
N LEU A 300 14.05 15.55 13.95
CA LEU A 300 14.60 14.20 13.76
C LEU A 300 14.40 13.69 12.34
N ARG A 301 13.21 13.92 11.75
CA ARG A 301 12.89 13.44 10.41
C ARG A 301 13.63 14.21 9.33
N SER A 302 13.73 15.53 9.46
CA SER A 302 14.51 16.38 8.54
C SER A 302 16.00 16.04 8.59
N CYS A 303 16.55 15.81 9.79
CA CYS A 303 17.94 15.38 9.96
C CYS A 303 18.22 13.97 9.41
N GLN A 304 17.21 13.11 9.30
CA GLN A 304 17.34 11.78 8.72
C GLN A 304 17.08 11.74 7.20
N ALA A 305 16.56 12.82 6.62
CA ALA A 305 16.21 12.87 5.21
C ALA A 305 17.46 12.75 4.34
N GLY A 306 17.41 11.90 3.30
CA GLY A 306 18.50 11.70 2.34
C GLY A 306 19.74 10.97 2.87
N LEU A 307 19.76 10.51 4.14
CA LEU A 307 20.92 9.79 4.68
C LEU A 307 21.08 8.40 4.06
N THR A 308 22.33 8.00 3.81
CA THR A 308 22.66 6.61 3.46
C THR A 308 22.32 5.66 4.62
N PRO A 309 22.15 4.35 4.38
CA PRO A 309 21.92 3.38 5.45
C PRO A 309 23.02 3.38 6.53
N LEU A 310 24.28 3.61 6.13
CA LEU A 310 25.41 3.67 7.05
C LEU A 310 25.35 4.93 7.93
N ASP A 311 25.08 6.09 7.33
CA ASP A 311 25.00 7.36 8.05
C ASP A 311 23.78 7.40 8.97
N GLY A 312 22.65 6.85 8.54
CA GLY A 312 21.50 6.62 9.40
C GLY A 312 21.84 5.73 10.61
N ALA A 313 22.64 4.68 10.42
CA ALA A 313 23.08 3.82 11.51
C ALA A 313 24.02 4.52 12.50
N ARG A 314 24.95 5.36 11.98
CA ARG A 314 25.85 6.22 12.76
C ARG A 314 25.08 7.26 13.57
N LEU A 315 24.20 8.02 12.93
CA LEU A 315 23.37 9.02 13.60
C LEU A 315 22.54 8.39 14.71
N ALA A 316 21.86 7.28 14.42
CA ALA A 316 21.09 6.57 15.44
C ALA A 316 21.97 6.07 16.60
N ALA A 317 23.26 5.77 16.37
CA ALA A 317 24.18 5.31 17.41
C ALA A 317 24.51 6.43 18.38
N VAL A 318 24.83 7.61 17.85
CA VAL A 318 25.02 8.85 18.61
C VAL A 318 23.75 9.17 19.41
N GLN A 319 22.58 9.23 18.76
CA GLN A 319 21.30 9.53 19.40
C GLN A 319 20.89 8.54 20.49
N SER A 320 21.33 7.28 20.40
CA SER A 320 21.05 6.26 21.41
C SER A 320 22.02 6.27 22.60
N GLY A 321 23.05 7.11 22.57
CA GLY A 321 24.09 7.22 23.61
C GLY A 321 25.11 6.07 23.57
N ALA A 322 25.40 5.54 22.38
CA ALA A 322 26.48 4.55 22.20
C ALA A 322 27.84 5.12 22.63
N PHE A 323 28.78 4.24 22.99
CA PHE A 323 30.15 4.67 23.26
C PHE A 323 30.78 5.33 22.04
N TRP A 324 31.29 6.55 22.23
CA TRP A 324 31.91 7.37 21.20
C TRP A 324 33.36 7.73 21.51
N CYS A 325 33.70 7.94 22.78
CA CYS A 325 35.02 8.43 23.21
C CYS A 325 35.69 7.53 24.27
N GLY A 326 37.01 7.64 24.39
CA GLY A 326 37.84 6.85 25.29
C GLY A 326 37.43 7.02 26.75
N GLN A 327 37.03 8.23 27.18
CA GLN A 327 36.52 8.45 28.53
C GLN A 327 35.31 7.56 28.86
N GLN A 328 34.43 7.35 27.87
CA GLN A 328 33.25 6.51 28.07
C GLN A 328 33.62 5.02 28.09
N GLN A 329 34.59 4.60 27.28
CA GLN A 329 35.07 3.22 27.22
C GLN A 329 35.85 2.83 28.48
N ALA A 330 36.72 3.70 28.99
CA ALA A 330 37.53 3.48 30.20
C ALA A 330 36.73 3.20 31.47
N ARG A 331 35.44 3.57 31.52
CA ARG A 331 34.54 3.22 32.62
C ARG A 331 34.13 1.74 32.65
N PHE A 332 34.26 1.05 31.51
CA PHE A 332 33.84 -0.34 31.33
C PHE A 332 34.98 -1.27 30.96
N ASP A 333 36.05 -0.73 30.37
CA ASP A 333 37.27 -1.43 30.00
C ASP A 333 38.46 -0.77 30.67
N LEU A 334 39.01 -1.43 31.70
CA LEU A 334 40.14 -0.93 32.50
C LEU A 334 41.45 -0.87 31.70
N SER A 335 41.52 -1.48 30.51
CA SER A 335 42.67 -1.38 29.62
C SER A 335 42.74 -0.04 28.87
N GLN A 336 41.64 0.70 28.83
CA GLN A 336 41.57 1.99 28.16
C GLN A 336 41.96 3.13 29.11
N THR A 337 42.89 3.97 28.67
CA THR A 337 43.38 5.11 29.48
C THR A 337 42.34 6.22 29.66
N GLY A 338 41.37 6.31 28.74
CA GLY A 338 40.38 7.38 28.72
C GLY A 338 40.91 8.74 28.24
N LEU A 339 42.17 8.78 27.77
CA LEU A 339 42.85 9.99 27.31
C LEU A 339 42.95 10.01 25.77
N CYS A 340 42.98 11.22 25.20
CA CYS A 340 43.15 11.43 23.77
C CYS A 340 44.59 11.08 23.36
N SER A 341 44.74 10.24 22.32
CA SER A 341 46.05 9.82 21.81
C SER A 341 46.93 10.97 21.31
N HIS A 342 46.33 12.08 20.89
CA HIS A 342 47.06 13.23 20.35
C HIS A 342 47.44 14.28 21.42
N ARG A 343 46.59 14.52 22.43
CA ARG A 343 46.80 15.59 23.43
C ARG A 343 47.07 15.08 24.85
N GLY A 344 46.82 13.81 25.14
CA GLY A 344 46.92 13.26 26.49
C GLY A 344 45.88 13.80 27.50
N VAL A 345 44.90 14.59 27.04
CA VAL A 345 43.80 15.10 27.87
C VAL A 345 42.62 14.12 27.85
N VAL A 346 41.64 14.30 28.76
CA VAL A 346 40.43 13.45 28.80
C VAL A 346 39.72 13.45 27.45
N ASP A 347 39.50 12.26 26.89
CA ASP A 347 38.86 12.08 25.59
C ASP A 347 37.33 12.11 25.74
N SER A 348 36.76 13.31 25.81
CA SER A 348 35.31 13.56 25.88
C SER A 348 34.70 13.86 24.50
N VAL A 349 33.36 13.83 24.40
CA VAL A 349 32.66 14.24 23.16
C VAL A 349 32.97 15.70 22.84
N GLU A 350 32.86 16.60 23.83
CA GLU A 350 33.22 18.00 23.67
C GLU A 350 34.67 18.17 23.21
N HIS A 351 35.63 17.44 23.80
CA HIS A 351 37.02 17.49 23.35
C HIS A 351 37.14 17.16 21.86
N ARG A 352 36.55 16.05 21.42
CA ARG A 352 36.61 15.61 20.01
C ARG A 352 35.95 16.60 19.06
N VAL A 353 34.76 17.11 19.42
CA VAL A 353 33.92 17.93 18.55
C VAL A 353 34.33 19.40 18.54
N ARG A 354 34.87 19.95 19.64
CA ARG A 354 35.17 21.38 19.76
C ARG A 354 36.66 21.70 19.68
N GLN A 355 37.51 20.84 20.24
CA GLN A 355 38.89 21.22 20.57
C GLN A 355 39.96 20.41 19.85
N CYS A 356 39.75 19.11 19.61
CA CYS A 356 40.81 18.18 19.23
C CYS A 356 41.48 18.56 17.89
N PRO A 357 42.81 18.82 17.81
CA PRO A 357 43.49 19.25 16.59
C PRO A 357 43.38 18.20 15.48
N LEU A 358 43.38 16.92 15.88
CA LEU A 358 43.22 15.78 14.97
C LEU A 358 41.98 15.91 14.08
N PHE A 359 40.89 16.47 14.63
CA PHE A 359 39.61 16.61 13.93
C PHE A 359 39.35 18.03 13.42
N GLN A 360 40.39 18.87 13.24
CA GLN A 360 40.22 20.26 12.81
C GLN A 360 39.61 20.38 11.42
N GLU A 361 40.02 19.52 10.48
CA GLU A 361 39.45 19.48 9.14
C GLU A 361 37.95 19.12 9.17
N ALA A 362 37.50 18.23 10.05
CA ALA A 362 36.08 17.88 10.18
C ALA A 362 35.20 19.05 10.68
N ARG A 363 35.81 20.15 11.15
CA ARG A 363 35.11 21.34 11.66
C ARG A 363 35.15 22.53 10.72
N SER A 364 36.00 22.51 9.68
CA SER A 364 36.35 23.71 8.90
C SER A 364 35.13 24.42 8.29
N GLU A 365 34.21 23.66 7.70
CA GLU A 365 32.99 24.19 7.06
C GLU A 365 31.85 24.50 8.05
N HIS A 366 32.02 24.14 9.32
CA HIS A 366 30.97 24.19 10.33
C HIS A 366 31.44 24.87 11.63
N CYS A 367 32.51 25.67 11.60
CA CYS A 367 33.04 26.33 12.78
C CYS A 367 32.01 27.22 13.49
N TRP A 368 31.12 27.85 12.73
CA TRP A 368 30.08 28.74 13.23
C TRP A 368 29.16 28.08 14.28
N VAL A 369 28.88 26.77 14.18
CA VAL A 369 28.00 26.10 15.17
C VAL A 369 28.72 25.88 16.50
N LEU A 370 30.05 25.84 16.48
CA LEU A 370 30.89 25.68 17.66
C LEU A 370 31.08 26.99 18.43
N ASP A 371 30.99 28.13 17.75
CA ASP A 371 30.97 29.45 18.39
C ASP A 371 29.73 29.60 19.29
N HIS A 372 28.64 28.93 18.94
CA HIS A 372 27.38 28.91 19.71
C HIS A 372 27.25 27.67 20.61
N TRP A 373 28.31 26.87 20.78
CA TRP A 373 28.26 25.59 21.51
C TRP A 373 27.66 25.73 22.91
N ASP A 374 28.05 26.78 23.64
CA ASP A 374 27.65 27.01 25.03
C ASP A 374 26.18 27.50 25.14
N GLU A 375 25.57 27.93 24.03
CA GLU A 375 24.15 28.33 23.94
C GLU A 375 23.24 27.15 23.53
N LEU A 376 23.81 26.11 22.91
CA LEU A 376 23.06 24.95 22.42
C LEU A 376 22.81 23.93 23.55
N PRO A 377 21.67 23.22 23.53
CA PRO A 377 21.43 22.14 24.48
C PRO A 377 22.53 21.06 24.44
N THR A 378 22.98 20.61 25.59
CA THR A 378 23.91 19.49 25.78
C THR A 378 23.40 18.23 25.10
N SER A 379 22.10 17.94 25.19
CA SER A 379 21.47 16.83 24.45
C SER A 379 21.65 16.92 22.93
N LEU A 380 21.65 18.14 22.37
CA LEU A 380 21.89 18.37 20.95
C LEU A 380 23.38 18.23 20.61
N THR A 381 24.25 18.90 21.36
CA THR A 381 25.70 18.94 21.09
C THR A 381 26.38 17.59 21.30
N HIS A 382 25.91 16.79 22.26
CA HIS A 382 26.53 15.50 22.61
C HIS A 382 25.86 14.28 21.98
N HIS A 383 24.55 14.36 21.67
CA HIS A 383 23.78 13.21 21.18
C HIS A 383 22.99 13.48 19.90
N LEU A 384 23.04 14.69 19.34
CA LEU A 384 22.24 15.07 18.15
C LEU A 384 20.73 14.82 18.38
N LEU A 385 20.27 15.01 19.63
CA LEU A 385 18.87 14.89 20.03
C LEU A 385 18.27 16.30 20.15
N PRO A 386 17.39 16.70 19.22
CA PRO A 386 16.69 17.99 19.32
C PRO A 386 15.58 17.91 20.39
N SER A 387 15.58 18.85 21.33
CA SER A 387 14.45 19.04 22.24
C SER A 387 13.20 19.49 21.47
N ALA A 388 12.02 19.26 22.03
CA ALA A 388 10.77 19.73 21.45
C ALA A 388 10.74 21.26 21.38
N ASN A 389 10.16 21.79 20.30
CA ASN A 389 10.03 23.23 20.11
C ASN A 389 9.15 23.86 21.23
N PRO A 390 9.69 24.81 22.02
CA PRO A 390 9.02 25.35 23.20
C PRO A 390 7.83 26.24 22.87
N PHE A 391 7.70 26.71 21.62
CA PHE A 391 6.61 27.59 21.18
C PHE A 391 5.41 26.81 20.61
N LEU A 392 5.55 25.51 20.34
CA LEU A 392 4.47 24.69 19.81
C LEU A 392 3.27 24.54 20.75
N PRO A 393 3.40 24.38 22.07
CA PRO A 393 2.25 24.27 22.96
C PRO A 393 1.32 25.50 22.87
N GLU A 394 1.91 26.71 22.86
CA GLU A 394 1.16 27.96 22.70
C GLU A 394 0.51 28.04 21.31
N LEU A 395 1.26 27.75 20.23
CA LEU A 395 0.73 27.72 18.87
C LEU A 395 -0.45 26.75 18.73
N ARG A 396 -0.33 25.54 19.29
CA ARG A 396 -1.39 24.52 19.27
C ARG A 396 -2.62 24.95 20.04
N SER A 397 -2.45 25.62 21.19
CA SER A 397 -3.56 26.21 21.93
C SER A 397 -4.32 27.23 21.08
N LEU A 398 -3.60 28.11 20.38
CA LEU A 398 -4.21 29.09 19.47
C LEU A 398 -4.90 28.44 18.27
N LEU A 399 -4.33 27.38 17.68
CA LEU A 399 -4.95 26.60 16.60
C LEU A 399 -6.23 25.90 17.07
N GLN A 400 -6.21 25.31 18.27
CA GLN A 400 -7.37 24.63 18.86
C GLN A 400 -8.50 25.62 19.20
N ALA A 401 -8.17 26.86 19.55
CA ALA A 401 -9.13 27.93 19.79
C ALA A 401 -9.72 28.56 18.51
N GLY A 402 -9.27 28.11 17.32
CA GLY A 402 -9.76 28.61 16.03
C GLY A 402 -11.27 28.44 15.86
N ILE A 403 -11.93 29.49 15.39
CA ILE A 403 -13.39 29.52 15.22
C ILE A 403 -13.76 28.96 13.84
N ASP A 404 -14.76 28.09 13.79
CA ASP A 404 -15.37 27.66 12.53
C ASP A 404 -16.25 28.78 11.95
N THR A 405 -15.83 29.29 10.79
CA THR A 405 -16.48 30.39 10.07
C THR A 405 -17.27 29.93 8.83
N THR A 406 -17.42 28.62 8.61
CA THR A 406 -18.15 28.06 7.44
C THR A 406 -19.64 28.46 7.39
N GLY A 407 -20.19 28.98 8.48
CA GLY A 407 -21.54 29.55 8.54
C GLY A 407 -21.62 31.08 8.46
N SER A 408 -20.49 31.77 8.25
CA SER A 408 -20.44 33.23 8.20
C SER A 408 -20.34 33.71 6.74
N PHE A 409 -21.30 34.53 6.30
CA PHE A 409 -21.44 34.92 4.91
C PHE A 409 -21.41 36.44 4.74
N PHE A 410 -20.71 36.92 3.73
CA PHE A 410 -20.57 38.35 3.43
C PHE A 410 -21.60 38.86 2.41
N CYS A 411 -22.24 37.97 1.65
CA CYS A 411 -23.27 38.33 0.66
C CYS A 411 -24.38 37.26 0.55
N GLY A 412 -25.56 37.67 0.07
CA GLY A 412 -26.76 36.83 -0.04
C GLY A 412 -27.10 36.29 -1.44
N GLY A 413 -26.22 36.53 -2.43
CA GLY A 413 -26.41 36.11 -3.83
C GLY A 413 -27.07 37.19 -4.69
N VAL A 414 -27.15 36.94 -6.01
CA VAL A 414 -27.69 37.90 -6.98
C VAL A 414 -28.90 37.32 -7.70
N GLY A 415 -30.05 37.99 -7.57
CA GLY A 415 -31.29 37.60 -8.23
C GLY A 415 -31.80 36.23 -7.78
N SER A 416 -32.55 35.54 -8.66
CA SER A 416 -33.16 34.23 -8.39
C SER A 416 -32.59 33.09 -9.25
N GLY A 417 -31.57 33.37 -10.06
CA GLY A 417 -30.97 32.43 -11.00
C GLY A 417 -29.83 31.59 -10.40
N TRP A 418 -29.15 30.83 -11.27
CA TRP A 418 -27.96 30.04 -10.91
C TRP A 418 -26.83 30.95 -10.42
N GLN A 419 -26.26 30.60 -9.27
CA GLN A 419 -25.11 31.25 -8.66
C GLN A 419 -23.86 30.44 -8.95
N CYS A 420 -22.92 31.01 -9.70
CA CYS A 420 -21.63 30.37 -9.98
C CYS A 420 -20.64 30.68 -8.85
N LEU A 421 -20.34 29.68 -8.01
CA LEU A 421 -19.41 29.79 -6.90
C LEU A 421 -18.06 29.18 -7.28
N PHE A 422 -16.96 29.75 -6.79
CA PHE A 422 -15.64 29.14 -6.84
C PHE A 422 -15.13 28.92 -5.43
N THR A 423 -14.50 27.77 -5.18
CA THR A 423 -13.97 27.36 -3.88
C THR A 423 -12.51 26.94 -3.99
N ASP A 424 -11.71 27.29 -3.00
CA ASP A 424 -10.30 26.89 -2.92
C ASP A 424 -9.78 26.86 -1.47
N GLY A 425 -8.68 26.14 -1.25
CA GLY A 425 -7.96 26.00 0.00
C GLY A 425 -6.46 26.23 -0.14
N SER A 426 -5.91 27.17 0.63
CA SER A 426 -4.47 27.43 0.70
C SER A 426 -3.82 26.77 1.91
N CYS A 427 -2.53 26.40 1.79
CA CYS A 427 -1.73 25.93 2.92
C CYS A 427 -0.28 26.43 2.84
N LEU A 428 0.14 27.14 3.89
CA LEU A 428 1.53 27.53 4.12
C LEU A 428 2.28 26.42 4.86
N GLU A 429 3.60 26.34 4.68
CA GLU A 429 4.49 25.40 5.37
C GLU A 429 4.04 23.93 5.30
N PHE A 430 3.48 23.50 4.16
CA PHE A 430 2.89 22.17 3.98
C PHE A 430 3.86 21.01 4.27
N GLY A 431 5.17 21.24 4.12
CA GLY A 431 6.23 20.28 4.46
C GLY A 431 6.40 20.03 5.97
N HIS A 432 5.87 20.91 6.82
CA HIS A 432 6.03 20.88 8.28
C HIS A 432 4.68 20.84 8.97
N ALA A 433 4.17 19.64 9.20
CA ALA A 433 2.78 19.49 9.61
C ALA A 433 2.40 20.05 11.00
N ASP A 434 3.37 20.36 11.87
CA ASP A 434 3.16 21.08 13.15
C ASP A 434 3.23 22.62 13.00
N LEU A 435 3.75 23.11 11.88
CA LEU A 435 3.90 24.54 11.55
C LEU A 435 3.01 24.97 10.37
N ALA A 436 2.37 24.01 9.70
CA ALA A 436 1.46 24.26 8.59
C ALA A 436 0.27 25.11 9.03
N LEU A 437 -0.13 26.05 8.17
CA LEU A 437 -1.28 26.93 8.38
C LEU A 437 -2.15 26.87 7.14
N ALA A 438 -3.43 26.53 7.30
CA ALA A 438 -4.35 26.41 6.19
C ALA A 438 -5.53 27.38 6.31
N GLY A 439 -6.01 27.86 5.17
CA GLY A 439 -7.16 28.76 5.05
C GLY A 439 -7.94 28.49 3.76
N TRP A 440 -9.18 28.92 3.71
CA TRP A 440 -10.13 28.58 2.65
C TRP A 440 -10.95 29.79 2.22
N GLY A 441 -11.45 29.76 0.99
CA GLY A 441 -12.21 30.85 0.38
C GLY A 441 -13.34 30.36 -0.52
N VAL A 442 -14.39 31.18 -0.62
CA VAL A 442 -15.50 31.03 -1.55
C VAL A 442 -15.83 32.38 -2.15
N ILE A 443 -15.90 32.47 -3.48
CA ILE A 443 -16.32 33.69 -4.19
C ILE A 443 -17.54 33.43 -5.05
N LEU A 444 -18.27 34.50 -5.36
CA LEU A 444 -19.34 34.52 -6.35
C LEU A 444 -18.82 35.13 -7.65
N ALA A 445 -18.84 34.38 -8.74
CA ALA A 445 -18.26 34.80 -10.02
C ALA A 445 -18.96 36.03 -10.61
N SER A 446 -20.29 36.13 -10.50
CA SER A 446 -21.07 37.21 -11.11
C SER A 446 -20.74 38.61 -10.57
N THR A 447 -20.29 38.70 -9.32
CA THR A 447 -19.90 39.97 -8.68
C THR A 447 -18.42 40.05 -8.36
N GLY A 448 -17.68 38.94 -8.50
CA GLY A 448 -16.33 38.79 -7.97
C GLY A 448 -16.25 38.99 -6.45
N SER A 449 -17.36 38.94 -5.71
CA SER A 449 -17.34 39.21 -4.27
C SER A 449 -17.04 37.95 -3.47
N ALA A 450 -16.32 38.09 -2.35
CA ALA A 450 -16.18 37.03 -1.37
C ALA A 450 -17.55 36.67 -0.79
N VAL A 451 -17.90 35.38 -0.82
CA VAL A 451 -19.11 34.82 -0.21
C VAL A 451 -18.82 34.44 1.24
N ALA A 452 -17.72 33.71 1.45
CA ALA A 452 -17.23 33.28 2.75
C ALA A 452 -15.72 33.00 2.65
N CYS A 453 -15.00 33.16 3.75
CA CYS A 453 -13.62 32.72 3.86
C CYS A 453 -13.26 32.52 5.33
N GLY A 454 -12.17 31.80 5.59
CA GLY A 454 -11.74 31.54 6.94
C GLY A 454 -10.44 30.76 7.04
N ILE A 455 -10.04 30.50 8.27
CA ILE A 455 -8.96 29.57 8.58
C ILE A 455 -9.51 28.16 8.79
N VAL A 456 -8.68 27.14 8.62
CA VAL A 456 -9.01 25.79 9.08
C VAL A 456 -8.98 25.77 10.61
N PRO A 457 -10.06 25.36 11.31
CA PRO A 457 -10.05 25.25 12.76
C PRO A 457 -9.35 23.95 13.23
N GLY A 458 -8.72 24.00 14.41
CA GLY A 458 -8.10 22.84 15.06
C GLY A 458 -6.66 22.56 14.63
N LEU A 459 -6.07 21.51 15.20
CA LEU A 459 -4.62 21.23 15.04
C LEU A 459 -4.22 20.68 13.67
N LEU A 460 -5.14 20.04 12.94
CA LEU A 460 -4.81 19.42 11.65
C LEU A 460 -5.01 20.45 10.53
N GLN A 461 -3.93 21.15 10.19
CA GLN A 461 -3.86 22.17 9.14
C GLN A 461 -3.34 21.54 7.84
N THR A 462 -4.20 21.37 6.83
CA THR A 462 -3.83 20.82 5.52
C THR A 462 -4.67 21.45 4.41
N ALA A 463 -4.13 21.50 3.17
CA ALA A 463 -4.86 21.97 2.00
C ALA A 463 -6.16 21.17 1.75
N PRO A 464 -6.17 19.82 1.76
CA PRO A 464 -7.42 19.05 1.60
C PRO A 464 -8.52 19.40 2.60
N ARG A 465 -8.17 19.73 3.85
CA ARG A 465 -9.16 20.15 4.86
C ARG A 465 -9.70 21.55 4.56
N ALA A 466 -8.86 22.45 4.07
CA ALA A 466 -9.28 23.77 3.62
C ALA A 466 -10.26 23.66 2.45
N GLU A 467 -9.96 22.82 1.45
CA GLU A 467 -10.84 22.59 0.29
C GLU A 467 -12.22 22.03 0.72
N ILE A 468 -12.25 21.04 1.62
CA ILE A 468 -13.52 20.47 2.13
C ILE A 468 -14.31 21.52 2.93
N LEU A 469 -13.64 22.39 3.69
CA LEU A 469 -14.31 23.47 4.42
C LEU A 469 -14.85 24.57 3.50
N ALA A 470 -14.14 24.90 2.42
CA ALA A 470 -14.63 25.81 1.38
C ALA A 470 -15.94 25.28 0.77
N MET A 471 -15.95 23.99 0.40
CA MET A 471 -17.14 23.31 -0.12
C MET A 471 -18.26 23.25 0.92
N THR A 472 -17.92 23.04 2.19
CA THR A 472 -18.89 23.07 3.30
C THR A 472 -19.53 24.45 3.44
N ALA A 473 -18.75 25.52 3.34
CA ALA A 473 -19.27 26.87 3.36
C ALA A 473 -20.19 27.15 2.15
N ALA A 474 -19.82 26.71 0.95
CA ALA A 474 -20.66 26.82 -0.25
C ALA A 474 -22.01 26.09 -0.09
N ALA A 475 -22.00 24.85 0.42
CA ALA A 475 -23.21 24.07 0.68
C ALA A 475 -24.11 24.73 1.74
N ARG A 476 -23.52 25.24 2.83
CA ARG A 476 -24.25 25.96 3.87
C ARG A 476 -24.85 27.27 3.34
N TRP A 477 -24.12 27.99 2.51
CA TRP A 477 -24.61 29.20 1.86
C TRP A 477 -25.81 28.92 0.95
N ALA A 478 -25.75 27.85 0.16
CA ALA A 478 -26.85 27.40 -0.69
C ALA A 478 -28.10 27.03 0.14
N LEU A 479 -27.93 26.38 1.29
CA LEU A 479 -29.02 26.08 2.22
C LEU A 479 -29.67 27.34 2.78
N VAL A 480 -28.87 28.33 3.18
CA VAL A 480 -29.37 29.57 3.79
C VAL A 480 -30.07 30.47 2.78
N THR A 481 -29.54 30.57 1.55
CA THR A 481 -30.10 31.43 0.50
C THR A 481 -31.25 30.77 -0.26
N GLY A 482 -31.28 29.44 -0.31
CA GLY A 482 -32.23 28.68 -1.12
C GLY A 482 -32.04 28.86 -2.63
N LEU A 483 -30.91 29.43 -3.07
CA LEU A 483 -30.59 29.69 -4.47
C LEU A 483 -29.91 28.48 -5.13
N PRO A 484 -30.16 28.21 -6.42
CA PRO A 484 -29.46 27.14 -7.13
C PRO A 484 -27.99 27.52 -7.36
N CYS A 485 -27.06 26.60 -7.09
CA CYS A 485 -25.62 26.86 -7.10
C CYS A 485 -24.88 25.90 -8.05
N LEU A 486 -23.98 26.46 -8.85
CA LEU A 486 -22.97 25.73 -9.62
C LEU A 486 -21.60 26.07 -9.01
N VAL A 487 -20.98 25.10 -8.35
CA VAL A 487 -19.72 25.28 -7.61
C VAL A 487 -18.56 24.73 -8.43
N TRP A 488 -17.51 25.52 -8.60
CA TRP A 488 -16.25 25.16 -9.25
C TRP A 488 -15.15 25.02 -8.20
N THR A 489 -14.39 23.93 -8.29
CA THR A 489 -13.28 23.62 -7.38
C THR A 489 -12.14 22.99 -8.17
N ASP A 490 -10.89 23.29 -7.86
CA ASP A 490 -9.72 22.64 -8.44
C ASP A 490 -9.26 21.38 -7.68
N ALA A 491 -9.79 21.22 -6.46
CA ALA A 491 -9.71 20.01 -5.68
C ALA A 491 -10.54 18.84 -6.28
N ALA A 492 -9.94 18.02 -7.14
CA ALA A 492 -10.57 16.84 -7.76
C ALA A 492 -11.10 15.83 -6.71
N ASN A 493 -10.34 15.59 -5.65
CA ASN A 493 -10.76 14.82 -4.47
C ASN A 493 -12.08 15.34 -3.88
N VAL A 494 -12.27 16.66 -3.85
CA VAL A 494 -13.50 17.27 -3.32
C VAL A 494 -14.66 17.11 -4.29
N SER A 495 -14.47 17.37 -5.58
CA SER A 495 -15.52 17.18 -6.58
C SER A 495 -16.00 15.72 -6.64
N ASP A 496 -15.07 14.77 -6.65
CA ASP A 496 -15.37 13.35 -6.71
C ASP A 496 -16.05 12.87 -5.42
N GLY A 497 -15.59 13.35 -4.26
CA GLY A 497 -16.19 13.03 -2.98
C GLY A 497 -17.63 13.55 -2.85
N VAL A 498 -17.90 14.78 -3.30
CA VAL A 498 -19.26 15.34 -3.33
C VAL A 498 -20.16 14.55 -4.27
N ALA A 499 -19.69 14.27 -5.50
CA ALA A 499 -20.44 13.45 -6.45
C ALA A 499 -20.80 12.09 -5.83
N LYS A 500 -19.86 11.46 -5.14
CA LYS A 500 -20.10 10.16 -4.49
C LYS A 500 -21.14 10.27 -3.37
N ILE A 501 -21.03 11.27 -2.50
CA ILE A 501 -22.02 11.50 -1.44
C ILE A 501 -23.39 11.79 -2.03
N GLN A 502 -23.47 12.59 -3.09
CA GLN A 502 -24.72 12.83 -3.80
C GLN A 502 -25.25 11.59 -4.51
N GLU A 503 -24.47 10.56 -4.80
CA GLU A 503 -24.99 9.29 -5.32
C GLU A 503 -25.45 8.35 -4.21
N THR A 504 -24.57 8.08 -3.24
CA THR A 504 -24.72 6.98 -2.26
C THR A 504 -25.16 7.45 -0.87
N GLY A 505 -25.14 8.76 -0.60
CA GLY A 505 -25.42 9.35 0.72
C GLY A 505 -24.26 9.25 1.72
N TYR A 506 -23.14 8.63 1.33
CA TYR A 506 -21.98 8.43 2.21
C TYR A 506 -20.66 8.33 1.41
N LEU A 507 -19.55 8.76 2.02
CA LEU A 507 -18.21 8.56 1.47
C LEU A 507 -17.45 7.49 2.26
N PRO A 508 -17.01 6.38 1.64
CA PRO A 508 -16.17 5.39 2.31
C PRO A 508 -14.73 5.90 2.47
N GLY A 509 -14.21 5.96 3.70
CA GLY A 509 -12.81 6.31 3.97
C GLY A 509 -12.59 6.89 5.37
N ASP A 510 -11.34 6.80 5.84
CA ASP A 510 -10.94 7.31 7.16
C ASP A 510 -10.28 8.71 7.11
N ALA A 511 -9.82 9.16 5.93
CA ALA A 511 -9.14 10.44 5.76
C ALA A 511 -10.16 11.59 5.79
N ASP A 512 -9.94 12.55 6.70
CA ASP A 512 -10.80 13.72 6.92
C ASP A 512 -12.31 13.37 7.07
N ALA A 513 -12.59 12.15 7.55
CA ALA A 513 -13.94 11.63 7.70
C ALA A 513 -14.82 12.53 8.59
N ASP A 514 -14.22 13.24 9.54
CA ASP A 514 -14.88 14.23 10.37
C ASP A 514 -15.51 15.36 9.55
N LEU A 515 -14.79 15.89 8.55
CA LEU A 515 -15.28 16.95 7.68
C LEU A 515 -16.24 16.41 6.63
N TRP A 516 -15.94 15.24 6.05
CA TRP A 516 -16.80 14.60 5.06
C TRP A 516 -18.18 14.24 5.62
N LEU A 517 -18.26 13.74 6.86
CA LEU A 517 -19.52 13.46 7.54
C LEU A 517 -20.33 14.75 7.78
N SER A 518 -19.66 15.84 8.15
CA SER A 518 -20.29 17.16 8.31
C SER A 518 -20.86 17.67 6.98
N LEU A 519 -20.05 17.66 5.92
CA LEU A 519 -20.44 18.06 4.56
C LEU A 519 -21.61 17.22 4.03
N ALA A 520 -21.56 15.90 4.20
CA ALA A 520 -22.65 15.01 3.81
C ALA A 520 -23.97 15.36 4.51
N GLY A 521 -23.93 15.77 5.78
CA GLY A 521 -25.09 16.26 6.52
C GLY A 521 -25.76 17.47 5.86
N PHE A 522 -25.00 18.39 5.28
CA PHE A 522 -25.53 19.54 4.54
C PHE A 522 -26.00 19.17 3.13
N LEU A 523 -25.20 18.37 2.40
CA LEU A 523 -25.54 17.93 1.04
C LEU A 523 -26.84 17.12 1.02
N ASN A 524 -27.10 16.29 2.03
CA ASN A 524 -28.33 15.51 2.15
C ASN A 524 -29.59 16.36 2.37
N GLN A 525 -29.44 17.64 2.74
CA GLN A 525 -30.54 18.60 2.88
C GLN A 525 -30.76 19.42 1.60
N LEU A 526 -29.81 19.42 0.67
CA LEU A 526 -29.88 20.15 -0.59
C LEU A 526 -30.56 19.32 -1.68
N ASP A 527 -31.28 19.99 -2.57
CA ASP A 527 -31.76 19.37 -3.80
C ASP A 527 -30.57 19.15 -4.76
N ARG A 528 -30.31 17.88 -5.11
CA ARG A 528 -29.24 17.47 -6.03
C ARG A 528 -29.33 18.16 -7.39
N GLY A 529 -30.54 18.47 -7.86
CA GLY A 529 -30.77 19.19 -9.12
C GLY A 529 -30.44 20.68 -9.06
N ARG A 530 -30.19 21.22 -7.86
CA ARG A 530 -29.96 22.65 -7.61
C ARG A 530 -28.61 22.96 -6.96
N PHE A 531 -27.78 21.94 -6.69
CA PHE A 531 -26.42 22.11 -6.19
C PHE A 531 -25.47 21.21 -6.99
N LEU A 532 -24.83 21.78 -8.00
CA LEU A 532 -23.95 21.09 -8.93
C LEU A 532 -22.50 21.45 -8.63
N VAL A 533 -21.60 20.46 -8.60
CA VAL A 533 -20.16 20.66 -8.40
C VAL A 533 -19.40 20.24 -9.65
N ARG A 534 -18.41 21.06 -10.05
CA ARG A 534 -17.54 20.83 -11.21
C ARG A 534 -16.08 21.01 -10.82
N HIS A 535 -15.25 20.13 -11.35
CA HIS A 535 -13.80 20.27 -11.28
C HIS A 535 -13.31 21.27 -12.32
N THR A 536 -12.35 22.12 -11.95
CA THR A 536 -11.57 22.98 -12.86
C THR A 536 -10.09 22.66 -12.72
N PRO A 537 -9.26 22.72 -13.78
CA PRO A 537 -7.82 22.56 -13.63
C PRO A 537 -7.21 23.64 -12.72
N SER A 538 -6.26 23.25 -11.88
CA SER A 538 -5.48 24.16 -11.03
C SER A 538 -4.52 25.02 -11.85
N HIS A 539 -4.28 26.26 -11.43
CA HIS A 539 -3.24 27.15 -11.97
C HIS A 539 -3.24 27.30 -13.51
N LEU A 540 -4.42 27.48 -14.12
CA LEU A 540 -4.52 27.83 -15.53
C LEU A 540 -3.79 29.16 -15.79
N ASP A 541 -2.79 29.14 -16.67
CA ASP A 541 -2.09 30.36 -17.11
C ASP A 541 -3.02 31.15 -18.03
N SER A 542 -3.41 32.34 -17.59
CA SER A 542 -4.28 33.25 -18.36
C SER A 542 -3.68 33.68 -19.70
N ASN A 543 -2.39 33.45 -19.94
CA ASN A 543 -1.74 33.73 -21.24
C ASN A 543 -1.82 32.55 -22.22
N LEU A 544 -2.21 31.37 -21.75
CA LEU A 544 -2.24 30.12 -22.52
C LEU A 544 -3.66 29.55 -22.69
N THR A 545 -4.68 30.30 -22.28
CA THR A 545 -6.09 29.95 -22.46
C THR A 545 -6.51 30.09 -23.92
N GLU A 546 -7.25 29.11 -24.43
CA GLU A 546 -7.66 29.02 -25.84
C GLU A 546 -9.09 29.53 -26.07
N SER A 547 -9.85 29.78 -25.00
CA SER A 547 -11.25 30.20 -25.10
C SER A 547 -11.70 31.17 -23.99
N PRO A 548 -12.74 32.01 -24.26
CA PRO A 548 -13.32 32.88 -23.23
C PRO A 548 -13.88 32.14 -22.01
N ALA A 549 -14.23 30.86 -22.16
CA ALA A 549 -14.68 30.03 -21.05
C ALA A 549 -13.50 29.64 -20.14
N GLU A 550 -12.34 29.33 -20.72
CA GLU A 550 -11.11 29.07 -19.96
C GLU A 550 -10.57 30.34 -19.30
N ASP A 551 -10.65 31.49 -19.97
CA ASP A 551 -10.33 32.80 -19.37
C ASP A 551 -11.15 33.05 -18.11
N TRP A 552 -12.45 32.76 -18.18
CA TRP A 552 -13.39 32.93 -17.08
C TRP A 552 -13.07 31.99 -15.91
N LEU A 553 -12.75 30.72 -16.20
CA LEU A 553 -12.32 29.75 -15.18
C LEU A 553 -11.00 30.18 -14.52
N ALA A 554 -9.99 30.53 -15.33
CA ALA A 554 -8.68 30.95 -14.84
C ALA A 554 -8.78 32.20 -13.95
N MET A 555 -9.53 33.21 -14.38
CA MET A 555 -9.74 34.45 -13.63
C MET A 555 -10.36 34.19 -12.26
N HIS A 556 -11.45 33.44 -12.20
CA HIS A 556 -12.17 33.22 -10.95
C HIS A 556 -11.48 32.20 -10.03
N ASN A 557 -10.81 31.18 -10.58
CA ASN A 557 -9.97 30.29 -9.78
C ASN A 557 -8.84 31.06 -9.10
N ASN A 558 -8.14 31.92 -9.85
CA ASN A 558 -7.09 32.77 -9.29
C ASN A 558 -7.63 33.73 -8.22
N HIS A 559 -8.85 34.24 -8.38
CA HIS A 559 -9.45 35.12 -7.38
C HIS A 559 -9.77 34.38 -6.07
N VAL A 560 -10.27 33.14 -6.13
CA VAL A 560 -10.53 32.36 -4.91
C VAL A 560 -9.23 31.90 -4.22
N ASP A 561 -8.17 31.59 -4.97
CA ASP A 561 -6.83 31.29 -4.44
C ASP A 561 -6.26 32.48 -3.66
N VAL A 562 -6.32 33.67 -4.25
CA VAL A 562 -5.93 34.92 -3.57
C VAL A 562 -6.77 35.13 -2.30
N LEU A 563 -8.09 34.90 -2.34
CA LEU A 563 -8.94 35.02 -1.16
C LEU A 563 -8.56 34.01 -0.06
N ALA A 564 -8.31 32.75 -0.41
CA ALA A 564 -7.91 31.71 0.52
C ALA A 564 -6.55 32.03 1.17
N SER A 565 -5.60 32.57 0.39
CA SER A 565 -4.28 33.01 0.87
C SER A 565 -4.37 34.23 1.80
N ILE A 566 -5.19 35.22 1.45
CA ILE A 566 -5.48 36.38 2.32
C ILE A 566 -6.12 35.92 3.62
N ALA A 567 -7.12 35.04 3.56
CA ALA A 567 -7.79 34.52 4.75
C ALA A 567 -6.82 33.75 5.65
N ASN A 568 -5.90 32.99 5.07
CA ASN A 568 -4.87 32.27 5.82
C ASN A 568 -3.85 33.20 6.49
N SER A 569 -3.50 34.31 5.83
CA SER A 569 -2.57 35.31 6.34
C SER A 569 -3.21 36.25 7.38
N ASN A 570 -4.53 36.44 7.30
CA ASN A 570 -5.30 37.31 8.19
C ASN A 570 -5.58 36.64 9.55
N ARG A 571 -4.51 36.36 10.30
CA ARG A 571 -4.56 35.80 11.66
C ARG A 571 -4.28 36.88 12.70
N PRO A 572 -4.74 36.70 13.96
CA PRO A 572 -4.42 37.64 15.03
C PRO A 572 -2.91 37.84 15.18
N GLN A 573 -2.49 39.07 15.49
CA GLN A 573 -1.06 39.43 15.62
C GLN A 573 -0.30 38.50 16.58
N ILE A 574 -0.91 38.18 17.74
CA ILE A 574 -0.32 37.25 18.72
C ILE A 574 -0.05 35.87 18.12
N PHE A 575 -0.93 35.38 17.22
CA PHE A 575 -0.75 34.11 16.54
C PHE A 575 0.47 34.15 15.62
N LEU A 576 0.57 35.19 14.80
CA LEU A 576 1.68 35.34 13.85
C LEU A 576 3.03 35.45 14.56
N GLU A 577 3.09 36.14 15.69
CA GLU A 577 4.30 36.24 16.51
C GLU A 577 4.73 34.89 17.11
N VAL A 578 3.80 34.11 17.63
CA VAL A 578 4.08 32.77 18.19
C VAL A 578 4.50 31.81 17.07
N HIS A 579 3.81 31.83 15.93
CA HIS A 579 4.15 31.02 14.75
C HIS A 579 5.54 31.36 14.23
N ALA A 580 5.87 32.65 14.09
CA ALA A 580 7.20 33.09 13.65
C ALA A 580 8.31 32.65 14.62
N LYS A 581 8.08 32.70 15.94
CA LYS A 581 9.02 32.18 16.94
C LYS A 581 9.21 30.66 16.80
N ALA A 582 8.12 29.92 16.62
CA ALA A 582 8.16 28.47 16.42
C ALA A 582 8.93 28.09 15.15
N LEU A 583 8.66 28.76 14.03
CA LEU A 583 9.33 28.55 12.75
C LEU A 583 10.82 28.90 12.83
N ARG A 584 11.16 30.04 13.41
CA ARG A 584 12.55 30.46 13.61
C ARG A 584 13.33 29.43 14.45
N TYR A 585 12.76 29.00 15.58
CA TYR A 585 13.37 27.96 16.42
C TYR A 585 13.62 26.67 15.64
N HIS A 586 12.64 26.22 14.83
CA HIS A 586 12.80 25.03 14.01
C HIS A 586 13.96 25.17 13.01
N ASN A 587 13.99 26.27 12.26
CA ASN A 587 15.01 26.49 11.23
C ASN A 587 16.42 26.64 11.82
N GLU A 588 16.58 27.40 12.90
CA GLU A 588 17.86 27.58 13.59
C GLU A 588 18.37 26.26 14.19
N THR A 589 17.49 25.52 14.86
CA THR A 589 17.84 24.22 15.47
C THR A 589 18.18 23.19 14.40
N LEU A 590 17.44 23.16 13.28
CA LEU A 590 17.72 22.25 12.16
C LEU A 590 19.09 22.55 11.54
N LYS A 591 19.40 23.83 11.31
CA LYS A 591 20.69 24.27 10.77
C LYS A 591 21.84 23.85 11.69
N ALA A 592 21.70 24.05 13.00
CA ALA A 592 22.70 23.63 13.98
C ALA A 592 22.83 22.09 14.05
N LEU A 593 21.71 21.37 14.04
CA LEU A 593 21.66 19.91 14.07
C LEU A 593 22.36 19.29 12.85
N ILE A 594 22.14 19.83 11.65
CA ILE A 594 22.80 19.38 10.43
C ILE A 594 24.31 19.64 10.51
N ALA A 595 24.73 20.85 10.89
CA ALA A 595 26.14 21.19 11.02
C ALA A 595 26.88 20.30 12.04
N LEU A 596 26.28 20.07 13.22
CA LEU A 596 26.82 19.15 14.21
C LEU A 596 26.87 17.72 13.65
N ARG A 597 25.82 17.23 13.00
CA ARG A 597 25.80 15.90 12.36
C ARG A 597 26.98 15.72 11.41
N GLU A 598 27.24 16.68 10.55
CA GLU A 598 28.36 16.62 9.60
C GLU A 598 29.72 16.58 10.31
N ILE A 599 29.91 17.34 11.40
CA ILE A 599 31.13 17.24 12.22
C ILE A 599 31.29 15.83 12.81
N PHE A 600 30.22 15.24 13.37
CA PHE A 600 30.25 13.88 13.89
C PHE A 600 30.60 12.85 12.80
N PHE A 601 30.06 13.02 11.58
CA PHE A 601 30.37 12.15 10.45
C PHE A 601 31.80 12.33 9.95
N GLY A 602 32.31 13.55 9.87
CA GLY A 602 33.70 13.85 9.54
C GLY A 602 34.68 13.21 10.52
N ILE A 603 34.42 13.31 11.83
CA ILE A 603 35.20 12.64 12.89
C ILE A 603 35.19 11.11 12.68
N ALA A 604 34.03 10.53 12.39
CA ALA A 604 33.91 9.09 12.16
C ALA A 604 34.70 8.65 10.90
N ALA A 605 34.65 9.44 9.83
CA ALA A 605 35.39 9.17 8.59
C ALA A 605 36.91 9.25 8.81
N GLN A 606 37.41 10.27 9.50
CA GLN A 606 38.83 10.42 9.81
C GLN A 606 39.35 9.31 10.75
N THR A 607 38.55 8.92 11.75
CA THR A 607 38.89 7.81 12.65
C THR A 607 38.99 6.47 11.91
N ALA A 608 38.14 6.24 10.91
CA ALA A 608 38.20 5.03 10.08
C ALA A 608 39.48 4.99 9.21
N ARG A 609 39.87 6.13 8.63
CA ARG A 609 41.13 6.25 7.85
C ARG A 609 42.38 6.03 8.72
N GLY A 610 42.38 6.52 9.96
CA GLY A 610 43.51 6.36 10.88
C GLY A 610 43.78 4.92 11.31
N ARG A 611 42.76 4.07 11.42
CA ARG A 611 42.93 2.63 11.74
C ARG A 611 43.53 1.87 10.56
N LEU A 612 43.05 2.13 9.35
CA LEU A 612 43.59 1.55 8.12
C LEU A 612 45.08 1.88 7.91
N GLY A 613 45.58 2.99 8.48
CA GLY A 613 47.01 3.35 8.43
C GLY A 613 47.89 2.73 9.54
N GLN A 614 47.32 2.29 10.66
CA GLN A 614 48.06 1.64 11.75
C GLN A 614 48.20 0.12 11.55
N ASP A 615 47.24 -0.51 10.87
CA ASP A 615 47.28 -1.94 10.53
C ASP A 615 48.30 -2.25 9.40
N LEU A 616 49.01 -1.24 8.86
CA LEU A 616 50.03 -1.41 7.80
C LEU A 616 51.49 -1.48 8.33
N VAL A 617 51.72 -1.39 9.64
CA VAL A 617 53.09 -1.32 10.22
C VAL A 617 53.46 -2.52 11.11
N GLU A 618 52.51 -3.41 11.44
CA GLU A 618 52.82 -4.67 12.12
C GLU A 618 52.39 -5.86 11.26
N GLY A 619 53.38 -6.52 10.66
CA GLY A 619 53.23 -7.85 10.05
C GLY A 619 52.78 -7.82 8.59
N ASP A 620 53.72 -8.14 7.70
CA ASP A 620 53.46 -8.57 6.32
C ASP A 620 52.86 -9.99 6.31
N ASP A 621 51.78 -10.20 7.07
CA ASP A 621 50.77 -11.19 6.73
C ASP A 621 49.66 -10.38 6.08
N SER A 622 49.66 -10.38 4.75
CA SER A 622 48.47 -10.04 3.99
C SER A 622 47.37 -11.00 4.46
N ASP A 623 46.58 -10.56 5.45
CA ASP A 623 45.32 -11.19 5.77
C ASP A 623 44.60 -11.34 4.43
N PRO A 624 44.37 -12.58 3.95
CA PRO A 624 43.73 -12.77 2.67
C PRO A 624 42.42 -12.00 2.77
N VAL A 625 42.16 -11.07 1.85
CA VAL A 625 40.88 -10.35 1.76
C VAL A 625 39.81 -11.41 1.92
N ILE A 626 39.21 -11.51 3.12
CA ILE A 626 38.25 -12.57 3.38
C ILE A 626 37.00 -12.07 2.68
N PRO A 627 36.58 -12.67 1.56
CA PRO A 627 35.34 -12.27 0.91
C PRO A 627 34.22 -12.24 1.97
N PRO A 628 33.40 -11.17 2.02
CA PRO A 628 32.30 -11.07 2.97
C PRO A 628 31.49 -12.37 2.96
N SER A 629 31.36 -13.03 4.11
CA SER A 629 30.96 -14.43 4.19
C SER A 629 29.70 -14.73 3.36
N GLY A 630 29.79 -15.59 2.35
CA GLY A 630 28.70 -15.93 1.43
C GLY A 630 28.55 -15.00 0.23
N SER A 631 29.58 -14.24 -0.13
CA SER A 631 29.74 -13.77 -1.50
C SER A 631 30.03 -14.94 -2.43
N VAL A 632 29.63 -14.80 -3.68
CA VAL A 632 29.98 -15.68 -4.78
C VAL A 632 30.75 -14.87 -5.82
N PRO A 633 31.66 -15.50 -6.58
CA PRO A 633 32.31 -14.85 -7.71
C PRO A 633 31.25 -14.27 -8.66
N ARG A 634 31.46 -13.05 -9.15
CA ARG A 634 30.63 -12.45 -10.20
C ARG A 634 30.78 -13.33 -11.44
N ALA A 635 29.67 -13.89 -11.92
CA ALA A 635 29.68 -14.88 -12.99
C ALA A 635 29.54 -14.26 -14.38
N LEU A 636 28.92 -13.09 -14.46
CA LEU A 636 28.71 -12.30 -15.69
C LEU A 636 28.35 -10.87 -15.29
N ASP A 637 28.63 -9.91 -16.16
CA ASP A 637 28.16 -8.54 -15.98
C ASP A 637 26.68 -8.45 -16.39
N LEU A 638 25.86 -7.75 -15.62
CA LEU A 638 24.42 -7.67 -15.85
C LEU A 638 24.07 -7.11 -17.24
N GLU A 639 24.92 -6.22 -17.78
CA GLU A 639 24.79 -5.67 -19.12
C GLU A 639 25.08 -6.73 -20.21
N GLU A 640 26.07 -7.60 -19.98
CA GLU A 640 26.45 -8.68 -20.91
C GLU A 640 25.41 -9.82 -20.94
N ALA A 641 24.61 -9.94 -19.87
CA ALA A 641 23.52 -10.91 -19.78
C ALA A 641 22.27 -10.47 -20.55
N LEU A 642 22.23 -9.22 -21.02
CA LEU A 642 21.09 -8.66 -21.74
C LEU A 642 21.26 -8.79 -23.26
N PRO A 643 20.15 -8.97 -24.00
CA PRO A 643 20.21 -9.01 -25.46
C PRO A 643 20.65 -7.65 -26.02
N LEU A 644 21.35 -7.66 -27.16
CA LEU A 644 21.96 -6.46 -27.79
C LEU A 644 20.99 -5.30 -28.05
N ASN A 645 19.68 -5.56 -28.07
CA ASN A 645 18.62 -4.58 -28.29
C ASN A 645 17.88 -4.16 -26.99
N TRP A 646 18.45 -4.45 -25.81
CA TRP A 646 17.80 -4.23 -24.51
C TRP A 646 17.33 -2.78 -24.31
N ALA A 647 18.09 -1.78 -24.79
CA ALA A 647 17.73 -0.37 -24.66
C ALA A 647 16.41 -0.06 -25.39
N THR A 648 16.23 -0.63 -26.59
CA THR A 648 15.03 -0.50 -27.42
C THR A 648 13.85 -1.29 -26.83
N ALA A 649 14.13 -2.44 -26.21
CA ALA A 649 13.13 -3.28 -25.53
C ALA A 649 12.60 -2.63 -24.25
N VAL A 650 13.48 -1.97 -23.47
CA VAL A 650 13.09 -1.23 -22.26
C VAL A 650 12.29 0.02 -22.62
N ALA A 651 12.70 0.77 -23.64
CA ALA A 651 11.99 1.95 -24.13
C ALA A 651 10.57 1.64 -24.65
N SER A 652 10.38 0.46 -25.27
CA SER A 652 9.09 0.02 -25.79
C SER A 652 8.18 -0.60 -24.73
N SER A 653 8.75 -1.14 -23.65
CA SER A 653 8.01 -1.78 -22.55
C SER A 653 7.61 -0.80 -21.45
N ALA A 654 8.37 0.28 -21.26
CA ALA A 654 8.11 1.32 -20.27
C ALA A 654 7.23 2.46 -20.84
N LYS A 655 6.11 2.13 -21.51
CA LYS A 655 5.21 3.13 -22.15
C LYS A 655 4.65 4.21 -21.22
N ALA A 656 4.72 3.97 -19.90
CA ALA A 656 4.28 4.90 -18.87
C ALA A 656 5.36 5.93 -18.45
N PHE A 657 6.57 5.86 -19.00
CA PHE A 657 7.68 6.75 -18.67
C PHE A 657 8.49 7.18 -19.90
N PRO A 658 9.22 8.31 -19.84
CA PRO A 658 10.16 8.67 -20.90
C PRO A 658 11.23 7.58 -21.08
N ALA A 659 11.49 7.18 -22.32
CA ALA A 659 12.51 6.18 -22.66
C ALA A 659 13.89 6.54 -22.08
N SER A 660 14.22 7.83 -22.06
CA SER A 660 15.46 8.35 -21.46
C SER A 660 15.58 8.05 -19.95
N PHE A 661 14.49 8.05 -19.20
CA PHE A 661 14.49 7.69 -17.79
C PHE A 661 14.79 6.21 -17.59
N ALA A 662 14.17 5.34 -18.38
CA ALA A 662 14.34 3.90 -18.28
C ALA A 662 15.76 3.46 -18.71
N SER A 663 16.30 4.06 -19.77
CA SER A 663 17.71 3.88 -20.17
C SER A 663 18.69 4.37 -19.10
N ASN A 664 18.52 5.61 -18.59
CA ASN A 664 19.40 6.15 -17.54
C ASN A 664 19.36 5.32 -16.24
N LEU A 665 18.22 4.71 -15.91
CA LEU A 665 18.08 3.81 -14.77
C LEU A 665 18.83 2.49 -14.98
N CYS A 666 18.76 1.92 -16.19
CA CYS A 666 19.54 0.74 -16.55
C CYS A 666 21.04 1.03 -16.53
N ASP A 667 21.48 2.15 -17.12
CA ASP A 667 22.88 2.59 -17.10
C ASP A 667 23.39 2.81 -15.68
N PHE A 668 22.56 3.37 -14.79
CA PHE A 668 22.87 3.49 -13.37
C PHE A 668 23.02 2.11 -12.68
N ILE A 669 22.17 1.14 -12.99
CA ILE A 669 22.23 -0.22 -12.45
C ILE A 669 23.47 -0.97 -12.97
N PHE A 670 23.82 -0.84 -14.26
CA PHE A 670 25.05 -1.41 -14.82
C PHE A 670 26.29 -0.73 -14.26
N GLY A 671 26.23 0.57 -13.99
CA GLY A 671 27.27 1.29 -13.24
C GLY A 671 27.46 0.76 -11.82
N LEU A 672 26.39 0.37 -11.14
CA LEU A 672 26.44 -0.24 -9.82
C LEU A 672 26.96 -1.70 -9.85
N ASP A 673 26.58 -2.47 -10.86
CA ASP A 673 27.01 -3.86 -11.05
C ASP A 673 28.49 -3.96 -11.46
N SER A 674 28.91 -3.13 -12.41
CA SER A 674 30.31 -3.06 -12.86
C SER A 674 31.26 -2.64 -11.74
N ALA A 675 30.82 -1.71 -10.87
CA ALA A 675 31.55 -1.27 -9.68
C ALA A 675 31.48 -2.27 -8.49
N ALA A 676 30.65 -3.31 -8.56
CA ALA A 676 30.52 -4.29 -7.49
C ALA A 676 31.61 -5.37 -7.58
N GLU A 677 32.46 -5.46 -6.56
CA GLU A 677 33.51 -6.48 -6.49
C GLU A 677 32.98 -7.90 -6.19
N HIS A 678 31.75 -8.05 -5.67
CA HIS A 678 31.22 -9.31 -5.12
C HIS A 678 29.70 -9.47 -5.37
N ALA A 679 29.24 -10.69 -5.70
CA ALA A 679 27.81 -11.03 -5.79
C ALA A 679 27.31 -11.81 -4.55
N TYR A 680 26.01 -11.79 -4.23
CA TYR A 680 25.47 -12.45 -3.01
C TYR A 680 24.25 -13.34 -3.30
N ARG A 681 24.18 -14.51 -2.65
CA ARG A 681 22.96 -15.34 -2.64
C ARG A 681 21.94 -14.81 -1.64
N LEU A 682 20.74 -14.46 -2.11
CA LEU A 682 19.61 -14.04 -1.28
C LEU A 682 18.71 -15.24 -0.92
N SER A 683 18.24 -15.30 0.32
CA SER A 683 17.17 -16.21 0.73
C SER A 683 15.79 -15.67 0.35
N TRP A 684 14.81 -16.56 0.26
CA TRP A 684 13.40 -16.21 -0.01
C TRP A 684 12.84 -15.12 0.91
N LEU A 685 13.25 -15.10 2.18
CA LEU A 685 12.83 -14.08 3.13
C LEU A 685 13.46 -12.71 2.80
N GLU A 686 14.71 -12.69 2.36
CA GLU A 686 15.44 -11.47 1.98
C GLU A 686 14.92 -10.89 0.66
N LEU A 687 14.54 -11.74 -0.29
CA LEU A 687 13.90 -11.32 -1.55
C LEU A 687 12.55 -10.63 -1.30
N VAL A 688 11.70 -11.19 -0.42
CA VAL A 688 10.43 -10.58 0.00
C VAL A 688 10.64 -9.20 0.64
N PHE A 689 11.71 -9.05 1.44
CA PHE A 689 12.05 -7.77 2.04
C PHE A 689 12.55 -6.73 1.02
N VAL A 690 13.35 -7.15 0.03
CA VAL A 690 13.84 -6.28 -1.07
C VAL A 690 12.67 -5.79 -1.94
N LEU A 691 11.74 -6.69 -2.30
CA LEU A 691 10.54 -6.33 -3.07
C LEU A 691 9.61 -5.38 -2.30
N HIS A 692 9.44 -5.57 -0.99
CA HIS A 692 8.63 -4.67 -0.16
C HIS A 692 9.20 -3.25 -0.07
N TRP A 693 10.52 -3.08 -0.14
CA TRP A 693 11.18 -1.76 -0.14
C TRP A 693 11.02 -1.02 -1.46
N ALA A 694 11.15 -1.74 -2.59
CA ALA A 694 10.92 -1.17 -3.93
C ALA A 694 9.47 -0.65 -4.08
N LEU A 695 8.52 -1.22 -3.34
CA LEU A 695 7.10 -0.85 -3.33
C LEU A 695 6.75 0.33 -2.41
N LEU A 696 7.65 0.72 -1.49
CA LEU A 696 7.42 1.79 -0.50
C LEU A 696 8.07 3.14 -0.88
N GLY A 697 8.86 3.19 -1.96
CA GLY A 697 9.70 4.34 -2.32
C GLY A 697 9.20 5.24 -3.46
N CYS A 698 8.19 4.86 -4.22
CA CYS A 698 7.72 5.65 -5.38
C CYS A 698 6.19 5.66 -5.49
N HIS A 699 5.61 6.81 -5.82
CA HIS A 699 4.21 6.98 -6.24
C HIS A 699 3.89 6.33 -7.60
N VAL A 700 4.60 5.27 -8.00
CA VAL A 700 4.33 4.53 -9.24
C VAL A 700 4.18 3.05 -8.93
N ALA A 701 3.09 2.73 -8.24
CA ALA A 701 2.77 1.39 -7.76
C ALA A 701 2.36 0.39 -8.87
N ALA A 702 2.25 0.81 -10.14
CA ALA A 702 1.84 -0.06 -11.24
C ALA A 702 2.98 -0.54 -12.15
N ALA A 703 4.08 0.21 -12.26
CA ALA A 703 5.09 -0.04 -13.31
C ALA A 703 6.32 -0.85 -12.84
N ALA A 704 6.74 -0.72 -11.57
CA ALA A 704 7.89 -1.47 -11.05
C ALA A 704 7.59 -2.98 -10.89
N GLY A 705 6.33 -3.33 -10.62
CA GLY A 705 5.86 -4.73 -10.61
C GLY A 705 5.97 -5.37 -12.00
N HIS A 706 5.64 -4.62 -13.06
CA HIS A 706 5.75 -5.08 -14.45
C HIS A 706 7.20 -5.23 -14.91
N PHE A 707 8.12 -4.36 -14.47
CA PHE A 707 9.54 -4.44 -14.84
C PHE A 707 10.23 -5.67 -14.21
N VAL A 708 9.95 -5.98 -12.94
CA VAL A 708 10.45 -7.21 -12.29
C VAL A 708 9.81 -8.47 -12.90
N LEU A 709 8.54 -8.41 -13.31
CA LEU A 709 7.87 -9.49 -14.05
C LEU A 709 8.48 -9.73 -15.46
N ALA A 710 8.88 -8.67 -16.16
CA ALA A 710 9.49 -8.74 -17.49
C ALA A 710 10.95 -9.21 -17.46
N SER A 711 11.76 -8.74 -16.50
CA SER A 711 13.14 -9.21 -16.33
C SER A 711 13.22 -10.65 -15.83
N MET A 712 12.17 -11.18 -15.21
CA MET A 712 12.08 -12.57 -14.74
C MET A 712 11.54 -13.56 -15.78
N GLN A 713 11.13 -13.09 -16.96
CA GLN A 713 10.71 -13.95 -18.09
C GLN A 713 11.88 -14.66 -18.80
N HIS A 714 13.14 -14.30 -18.53
CA HIS A 714 14.29 -14.84 -19.27
C HIS A 714 15.38 -15.53 -18.45
N GLY A 715 15.08 -15.99 -17.23
CA GLY A 715 15.89 -17.06 -16.62
C GLY A 715 16.02 -16.99 -15.11
N ILE A 716 15.20 -17.76 -14.40
CA ILE A 716 15.53 -18.55 -13.20
C ILE A 716 14.31 -19.46 -12.92
N ARG A 717 14.53 -20.77 -13.06
CA ARG A 717 13.72 -21.95 -12.65
C ARG A 717 12.24 -21.72 -12.26
N SER A 718 11.38 -22.27 -13.12
CA SER A 718 9.91 -22.24 -13.23
C SER A 718 9.07 -22.65 -12.00
N VAL A 719 9.64 -23.27 -10.96
CA VAL A 719 8.89 -23.66 -9.74
C VAL A 719 8.63 -22.46 -8.80
N ALA A 720 9.48 -21.43 -8.87
CA ALA A 720 9.38 -20.21 -8.07
C ALA A 720 8.29 -19.24 -8.56
N ALA A 721 8.08 -19.17 -9.88
CA ALA A 721 7.23 -18.16 -10.52
C ALA A 721 5.73 -18.36 -10.22
N LEU A 722 5.24 -19.60 -10.27
CA LEU A 722 3.84 -19.91 -9.93
C LEU A 722 3.55 -19.73 -8.44
N GLN A 723 4.53 -19.97 -7.56
CA GLN A 723 4.38 -19.76 -6.12
C GLN A 723 4.30 -18.27 -5.77
N VAL A 724 5.03 -17.41 -6.48
CA VAL A 724 4.99 -15.95 -6.28
C VAL A 724 3.73 -15.33 -6.91
N ALA A 725 3.28 -15.80 -8.06
CA ALA A 725 1.99 -15.38 -8.65
C ALA A 725 0.81 -15.78 -7.75
N SER A 726 0.84 -16.99 -7.18
CA SER A 726 -0.13 -17.45 -6.18
C SER A 726 -0.08 -16.59 -4.90
N MET A 727 1.11 -16.14 -4.48
CA MET A 727 1.27 -15.28 -3.29
C MET A 727 0.89 -13.81 -3.54
N LEU A 728 1.07 -13.27 -4.74
CA LEU A 728 0.58 -11.95 -5.15
C LEU A 728 -0.96 -11.96 -5.24
N PHE A 729 -1.56 -13.09 -5.61
CA PHE A 729 -3.00 -13.31 -5.55
C PHE A 729 -3.51 -13.56 -4.10
N LEU A 730 -2.69 -14.12 -3.21
CA LEU A 730 -3.00 -14.21 -1.77
C LEU A 730 -2.87 -12.84 -1.05
N ALA A 731 -2.05 -11.93 -1.58
CA ALA A 731 -1.91 -10.56 -1.08
C ALA A 731 -3.11 -9.66 -1.43
N SER A 732 -4.00 -10.07 -2.34
CA SER A 732 -5.26 -9.37 -2.66
C SER A 732 -6.44 -9.76 -1.75
N GLY A 733 -6.24 -10.64 -0.76
CA GLY A 733 -7.01 -10.56 0.49
C GLY A 733 -8.07 -11.62 0.78
N ASN A 734 -7.94 -12.88 0.35
CA ASN A 734 -8.80 -13.97 0.86
C ASN A 734 -8.00 -15.10 1.53
N VAL A 735 -8.40 -15.47 2.75
CA VAL A 735 -7.78 -16.51 3.58
C VAL A 735 -8.36 -17.87 3.19
N LEU A 736 -7.57 -18.72 2.53
CA LEU A 736 -7.94 -20.12 2.28
C LEU A 736 -7.69 -20.98 3.53
N ASP A 737 -8.63 -21.88 3.85
CA ASP A 737 -8.51 -22.86 4.92
C ASP A 737 -7.68 -24.09 4.49
N SER A 738 -7.47 -25.06 5.39
CA SER A 738 -6.66 -26.24 5.08
C SER A 738 -7.23 -27.17 4.02
N ALA A 739 -8.53 -27.06 3.68
CA ALA A 739 -9.14 -27.79 2.59
C ALA A 739 -8.80 -27.13 1.24
N GLY A 740 -8.90 -25.81 1.15
CA GLY A 740 -8.49 -25.04 -0.03
C GLY A 740 -7.01 -25.20 -0.39
N TRP A 741 -6.13 -25.44 0.58
CA TRP A 741 -4.71 -25.75 0.32
C TRP A 741 -4.48 -27.13 -0.32
N LYS A 742 -5.30 -28.14 0.01
CA LYS A 742 -5.23 -29.46 -0.63
C LYS A 742 -5.77 -29.41 -2.06
N GLU A 743 -6.81 -28.61 -2.28
CA GLU A 743 -7.45 -28.41 -3.59
C GLU A 743 -6.51 -27.67 -4.55
N ALA A 744 -5.84 -26.61 -4.08
CA ALA A 744 -4.81 -25.91 -4.83
C ALA A 744 -3.60 -26.79 -5.18
N ALA A 745 -3.24 -27.75 -4.32
CA ALA A 745 -2.15 -28.70 -4.58
C ALA A 745 -2.51 -29.69 -5.70
N LYS A 746 -3.75 -30.21 -5.74
CA LYS A 746 -4.23 -31.08 -6.81
C LYS A 746 -4.28 -30.38 -8.17
N ALA A 747 -4.75 -29.13 -8.20
CA ALA A 747 -4.72 -28.31 -9.41
C ALA A 747 -3.27 -28.10 -9.90
N GLY A 748 -2.34 -27.85 -8.98
CA GLY A 748 -0.91 -27.74 -9.28
C GLY A 748 -0.33 -29.01 -9.90
N GLU A 749 -0.72 -30.19 -9.43
CA GLU A 749 -0.26 -31.48 -9.95
C GLU A 749 -0.76 -31.73 -11.39
N ALA A 750 -2.06 -31.52 -11.64
CA ALA A 750 -2.65 -31.66 -12.97
C ALA A 750 -2.06 -30.68 -14.00
N CYS A 751 -1.83 -29.42 -13.61
CA CYS A 751 -1.21 -28.42 -14.48
C CYS A 751 0.28 -28.69 -14.72
N THR A 752 0.97 -29.38 -13.80
CA THR A 752 2.36 -29.82 -13.99
C THR A 752 2.46 -30.89 -15.08
N SER A 753 1.52 -31.84 -15.13
CA SER A 753 1.47 -32.86 -16.20
C SER A 753 1.24 -32.23 -17.59
N VAL A 754 0.39 -31.21 -17.68
CA VAL A 754 0.18 -30.44 -18.93
C VAL A 754 1.46 -29.76 -19.38
N ILE A 755 2.19 -29.11 -18.46
CA ILE A 755 3.45 -28.44 -18.75
C ILE A 755 4.51 -29.43 -19.26
N GLN A 756 4.58 -30.64 -18.69
CA GLN A 756 5.48 -31.68 -19.18
C GLN A 756 5.13 -32.15 -20.60
N LEU A 757 3.84 -32.27 -20.92
CA LEU A 757 3.39 -32.61 -22.27
C LEU A 757 3.62 -31.46 -23.26
N MET A 758 3.51 -30.20 -22.83
CA MET A 758 3.86 -29.02 -23.64
C MET A 758 5.36 -28.97 -23.95
N VAL A 759 6.21 -29.26 -22.96
CA VAL A 759 7.67 -29.37 -23.17
C VAL A 759 8.00 -30.52 -24.12
N SER A 760 7.35 -31.68 -24.00
CA SER A 760 7.54 -32.79 -24.94
C SER A 760 7.05 -32.47 -26.35
N LEU A 761 6.01 -31.63 -26.50
CA LEU A 761 5.53 -31.14 -27.78
C LEU A 761 6.56 -30.17 -28.39
N GLU A 762 7.09 -29.24 -27.60
CA GLU A 762 8.13 -28.28 -27.99
C GLU A 762 9.43 -28.98 -28.42
N GLU A 763 9.85 -30.01 -27.68
CA GLU A 763 11.07 -30.78 -27.98
C GLU A 763 10.94 -31.68 -29.23
N LYS A 764 9.79 -32.34 -29.44
CA LYS A 764 9.61 -33.27 -30.57
C LYS A 764 9.19 -32.60 -31.87
N CYS A 765 8.40 -31.53 -31.77
CA CYS A 765 7.83 -30.86 -32.93
C CYS A 765 8.56 -29.57 -33.31
N GLN A 766 9.48 -29.05 -32.48
CA GLN A 766 10.09 -27.71 -32.61
C GLN A 766 9.08 -26.56 -32.76
N VAL A 767 7.82 -26.80 -32.37
CA VAL A 767 6.76 -25.80 -32.40
C VAL A 767 6.90 -24.96 -31.14
N THR A 768 7.34 -23.71 -31.28
CA THR A 768 7.14 -22.73 -30.22
C THR A 768 5.67 -22.32 -30.22
N SER A 769 4.95 -22.83 -29.21
CA SER A 769 3.68 -22.35 -28.66
C SER A 769 2.59 -21.93 -29.66
N GLN A 770 1.47 -22.67 -29.75
CA GLN A 770 0.10 -22.11 -29.93
C GLN A 770 -0.97 -23.18 -30.17
N PHE A 771 -1.95 -23.23 -29.28
CA PHE A 771 -3.21 -23.99 -29.39
C PHE A 771 -4.38 -23.00 -29.24
N GLU A 772 -4.85 -22.41 -30.34
CA GLU A 772 -5.91 -21.38 -30.28
C GLU A 772 -7.32 -21.87 -30.65
N TYR A 773 -7.47 -22.89 -31.49
CA TYR A 773 -8.81 -23.18 -32.03
C TYR A 773 -9.75 -23.93 -31.05
N VAL A 774 -9.20 -24.63 -30.07
CA VAL A 774 -9.98 -25.48 -29.14
C VAL A 774 -10.88 -24.67 -28.20
N LEU A 775 -10.52 -23.40 -27.98
CA LEU A 775 -11.16 -22.55 -26.99
C LEU A 775 -12.37 -21.78 -27.54
N ASP A 776 -12.52 -21.67 -28.86
CA ASP A 776 -13.64 -20.94 -29.49
C ASP A 776 -14.92 -21.80 -29.57
N GLN A 777 -14.78 -23.13 -29.64
CA GLN A 777 -15.93 -24.07 -29.62
C GLN A 777 -16.57 -24.21 -28.23
N LEU A 778 -15.80 -23.95 -27.17
CA LEU A 778 -16.28 -23.94 -25.78
C LEU A 778 -17.22 -22.76 -25.46
N ALA A 779 -17.35 -21.79 -26.37
CA ALA A 779 -18.25 -20.65 -26.25
C ALA A 779 -19.67 -20.91 -26.76
N SER A 780 -19.97 -22.11 -27.26
CA SER A 780 -21.32 -22.49 -27.69
C SER A 780 -22.24 -22.80 -26.49
N PRO A 781 -23.44 -22.21 -26.40
CA PRO A 781 -24.36 -22.41 -25.27
C PRO A 781 -24.87 -23.86 -25.25
N GLY A 782 -24.45 -24.62 -24.23
CA GLY A 782 -24.84 -26.03 -24.05
C GLY A 782 -25.22 -26.44 -22.63
N PHE A 783 -25.13 -25.56 -21.62
CA PHE A 783 -25.49 -25.92 -20.24
C PHE A 783 -26.99 -25.76 -19.95
N THR A 784 -27.84 -26.47 -20.69
CA THR A 784 -29.30 -26.40 -20.48
C THR A 784 -29.75 -27.01 -19.14
N LYS A 785 -28.88 -27.76 -18.44
CA LYS A 785 -29.24 -28.49 -17.21
C LYS A 785 -28.90 -27.78 -15.89
N TYR A 786 -27.93 -26.86 -15.85
CA TYR A 786 -27.46 -26.25 -14.59
C TYR A 786 -27.17 -24.75 -14.72
N ALA A 787 -28.21 -23.93 -14.49
CA ALA A 787 -28.19 -22.47 -14.66
C ALA A 787 -27.15 -21.70 -13.83
N TRP A 788 -26.56 -22.30 -12.77
CA TRP A 788 -25.54 -21.64 -11.96
C TRP A 788 -24.13 -21.72 -12.59
N LEU A 789 -23.82 -22.75 -13.37
CA LEU A 789 -22.57 -22.86 -14.12
C LEU A 789 -22.50 -21.82 -15.25
N GLU A 790 -23.63 -21.59 -15.91
CA GLU A 790 -23.78 -20.55 -16.93
C GLU A 790 -23.58 -19.14 -16.33
N LYS A 791 -24.17 -18.88 -15.14
CA LYS A 791 -23.93 -17.63 -14.39
C LYS A 791 -22.49 -17.48 -13.91
N LEU A 792 -21.80 -18.56 -13.54
CA LEU A 792 -20.40 -18.53 -13.13
C LEU A 792 -19.48 -18.17 -14.32
N ALA A 793 -19.68 -18.80 -15.48
CA ALA A 793 -18.92 -18.50 -16.69
C ALA A 793 -19.14 -17.04 -17.16
N GLN A 794 -20.35 -16.50 -16.95
CA GLN A 794 -20.69 -15.12 -17.27
C GLN A 794 -20.31 -14.11 -16.17
N SER A 795 -19.89 -14.56 -14.98
CA SER A 795 -19.54 -13.70 -13.85
C SER A 795 -18.26 -12.91 -14.07
N GLY A 796 -18.09 -11.77 -13.41
CA GLY A 796 -16.89 -10.93 -13.52
C GLY A 796 -15.56 -11.68 -13.34
N PRO A 797 -15.41 -12.59 -12.35
CA PRO A 797 -14.24 -13.45 -12.22
C PRO A 797 -14.07 -14.47 -13.36
N GLY A 798 -15.18 -15.08 -13.82
CA GLY A 798 -15.18 -16.00 -14.97
C GLY A 798 -14.79 -15.30 -16.27
N GLN A 799 -15.31 -14.10 -16.50
CA GLN A 799 -14.97 -13.23 -17.63
C GLN A 799 -13.54 -12.68 -17.52
N ALA A 800 -13.04 -12.36 -16.32
CA ALA A 800 -11.67 -11.87 -16.11
C ALA A 800 -10.63 -13.00 -16.26
N MET A 801 -10.92 -14.22 -15.82
CA MET A 801 -10.09 -15.40 -16.09
C MET A 801 -10.13 -15.77 -17.57
N LYS A 802 -11.32 -15.72 -18.21
CA LYS A 802 -11.48 -15.84 -19.65
C LYS A 802 -10.64 -14.79 -20.39
N GLN A 803 -10.74 -13.51 -20.01
CA GLN A 803 -10.00 -12.41 -20.61
C GLN A 803 -8.49 -12.58 -20.42
N LYS A 804 -8.02 -12.99 -19.24
CA LYS A 804 -6.58 -13.26 -18.99
C LYS A 804 -6.06 -14.49 -19.72
N ALA A 805 -6.87 -15.54 -19.87
CA ALA A 805 -6.53 -16.70 -20.67
C ALA A 805 -6.53 -16.34 -22.17
N LEU A 806 -7.51 -15.57 -22.64
CA LEU A 806 -7.57 -15.02 -24.00
C LEU A 806 -6.40 -14.07 -24.28
N GLU A 807 -6.01 -13.19 -23.36
CA GLU A 807 -4.88 -12.26 -23.51
C GLU A 807 -3.52 -12.96 -23.45
N ALA A 808 -3.40 -14.06 -22.69
CA ALA A 808 -2.22 -14.92 -22.68
C ALA A 808 -2.07 -15.74 -23.99
N VAL A 809 -3.16 -15.91 -24.73
CA VAL A 809 -3.23 -16.72 -25.96
C VAL A 809 -3.24 -15.86 -27.24
N ALA A 810 -3.92 -14.70 -27.23
CA ALA A 810 -4.09 -13.76 -28.34
C ALA A 810 -2.80 -13.03 -28.77
N GLY A 811 -1.70 -13.20 -28.04
CA GLY A 811 -0.39 -12.67 -28.42
C GLY A 811 0.27 -13.40 -29.59
N THR A 812 -0.43 -14.35 -30.23
CA THR A 812 0.28 -15.45 -30.86
C THR A 812 -0.65 -16.14 -31.89
N THR A 813 -0.68 -15.65 -33.13
CA THR A 813 -1.52 -16.17 -34.22
C THR A 813 -0.71 -16.40 -35.51
N ARG A 814 -0.77 -17.63 -36.05
CA ARG A 814 -0.70 -18.04 -37.49
C ARG A 814 0.43 -18.98 -37.95
N ALA A 815 1.63 -18.98 -37.35
CA ALA A 815 2.76 -19.79 -37.86
C ALA A 815 2.76 -21.27 -37.37
N SER A 816 2.23 -21.50 -36.18
CA SER A 816 2.33 -22.75 -35.40
C SER A 816 1.52 -23.94 -35.93
N MET A 817 0.39 -23.71 -36.61
CA MET A 817 -0.58 -24.78 -36.91
C MET A 817 -0.30 -25.54 -38.21
N GLN A 818 0.45 -24.97 -39.16
CA GLN A 818 0.97 -25.72 -40.31
C GLN A 818 2.08 -26.69 -39.90
N GLU A 819 2.81 -26.38 -38.82
CA GLU A 819 3.90 -27.21 -38.28
C GLU A 819 3.38 -28.35 -37.41
N ALA A 820 2.31 -28.14 -36.62
CA ALA A 820 1.74 -29.16 -35.73
C ALA A 820 1.10 -30.37 -36.44
N CYS A 821 0.56 -30.20 -37.65
CA CYS A 821 0.05 -31.28 -38.50
C CYS A 821 1.09 -31.78 -39.52
N GLY A 822 2.35 -31.35 -39.38
CA GLY A 822 3.46 -31.80 -40.22
C GLY A 822 3.94 -33.21 -39.82
N PRO A 823 4.67 -33.90 -40.71
CA PRO A 823 5.18 -35.26 -40.47
C PRO A 823 6.15 -35.37 -39.27
N GLN A 824 6.59 -34.25 -38.71
CA GLN A 824 7.48 -34.17 -37.54
C GLN A 824 6.75 -34.42 -36.21
N CYS A 825 5.41 -34.32 -36.20
CA CYS A 825 4.56 -34.53 -35.03
C CYS A 825 3.74 -35.84 -35.08
N GLU A 826 4.01 -36.71 -36.05
CA GLU A 826 3.36 -38.02 -36.16
C GLU A 826 3.64 -38.88 -34.91
N GLY A 827 2.59 -39.25 -34.18
CA GLY A 827 2.69 -40.08 -32.96
C GLY A 827 2.67 -39.33 -31.62
N PHE A 828 2.49 -38.00 -31.60
CA PHE A 828 2.17 -37.29 -30.36
C PHE A 828 0.72 -37.56 -29.94
N ASP A 829 0.51 -37.95 -28.68
CA ASP A 829 -0.83 -38.29 -28.15
C ASP A 829 -1.60 -37.01 -27.78
N TYR A 830 -2.13 -36.35 -28.81
CA TYR A 830 -2.94 -35.15 -28.66
C TYR A 830 -4.19 -35.39 -27.80
N ALA A 831 -4.76 -36.59 -27.80
CA ALA A 831 -5.91 -36.93 -26.96
C ALA A 831 -5.53 -36.88 -25.47
N HIS A 832 -4.36 -37.39 -25.10
CA HIS A 832 -3.86 -37.32 -23.72
C HIS A 832 -3.52 -35.88 -23.29
N PHE A 833 -2.96 -35.07 -24.18
CA PHE A 833 -2.69 -33.65 -23.94
C PHE A 833 -3.96 -32.88 -23.61
N PHE A 834 -5.00 -33.00 -24.45
CA PHE A 834 -6.26 -32.30 -24.25
C PHE A 834 -7.03 -32.77 -23.01
N THR A 835 -7.00 -34.06 -22.72
CA THR A 835 -7.60 -34.64 -21.51
C THR A 835 -6.94 -34.07 -20.25
N SER A 836 -5.61 -33.95 -20.24
CA SER A 836 -4.84 -33.39 -19.13
C SER A 836 -5.08 -31.89 -18.96
N TYR A 837 -5.18 -31.16 -20.07
CA TYR A 837 -5.48 -29.73 -20.09
C TYR A 837 -6.88 -29.42 -19.54
N ALA A 838 -7.89 -30.16 -19.99
CA ALA A 838 -9.27 -30.05 -19.48
C ALA A 838 -9.33 -30.29 -17.96
N THR A 839 -8.52 -31.22 -17.45
CA THR A 839 -8.43 -31.54 -16.01
C THR A 839 -7.81 -30.40 -15.21
N CYS A 840 -6.67 -29.86 -15.66
CA CYS A 840 -6.03 -28.68 -15.04
C CYS A 840 -6.98 -27.47 -15.00
N TYR A 841 -7.70 -27.22 -16.10
CA TYR A 841 -8.61 -26.08 -16.23
C TYR A 841 -9.85 -26.21 -15.33
N ALA A 842 -10.49 -27.38 -15.31
CA ALA A 842 -11.67 -27.64 -14.48
C ALA A 842 -11.40 -27.42 -12.99
N HIS A 843 -10.32 -28.00 -12.47
CA HIS A 843 -9.95 -27.88 -11.06
C HIS A 843 -9.51 -26.46 -10.68
N SER A 844 -8.78 -25.77 -11.55
CA SER A 844 -8.34 -24.39 -11.29
C SER A 844 -9.51 -23.42 -11.21
N LEU A 845 -10.48 -23.55 -12.12
CA LEU A 845 -11.67 -22.70 -12.16
C LEU A 845 -12.59 -22.95 -10.95
N CYS A 846 -12.87 -24.22 -10.63
CA CYS A 846 -13.74 -24.59 -9.52
C CYS A 846 -13.13 -24.31 -8.14
N THR A 847 -11.80 -24.39 -7.99
CA THR A 847 -11.10 -24.00 -6.77
C THR A 847 -11.09 -22.48 -6.57
N ALA A 848 -11.00 -21.70 -7.66
CA ALA A 848 -11.10 -20.24 -7.58
C ALA A 848 -12.53 -19.78 -7.21
N ALA A 849 -13.55 -20.53 -7.64
CA ALA A 849 -14.95 -20.22 -7.41
C ALA A 849 -15.49 -20.71 -6.04
N SER A 850 -14.85 -21.71 -5.41
CA SER A 850 -15.23 -22.24 -4.09
C SER A 850 -14.99 -21.26 -2.94
N ALA A 851 -14.28 -20.14 -3.18
CA ALA A 851 -14.08 -19.04 -2.23
C ALA A 851 -15.35 -18.18 -1.98
N GLY A 852 -16.54 -18.81 -1.99
CA GLY A 852 -17.79 -18.23 -1.49
C GLY A 852 -18.95 -18.13 -2.50
N PHE A 853 -18.79 -18.56 -3.76
CA PHE A 853 -19.80 -18.34 -4.81
C PHE A 853 -20.51 -19.59 -5.31
N LEU A 854 -20.04 -20.79 -4.95
CA LEU A 854 -20.59 -22.06 -5.44
C LEU A 854 -21.44 -22.79 -4.39
N PRO A 855 -22.60 -23.37 -4.78
CA PRO A 855 -23.43 -24.18 -3.89
C PRO A 855 -22.90 -25.61 -3.66
N VAL A 856 -21.77 -25.98 -4.29
CA VAL A 856 -21.12 -27.30 -4.25
C VAL A 856 -19.60 -27.14 -4.02
N GLY A 857 -18.93 -28.18 -3.55
CA GLY A 857 -17.47 -28.17 -3.32
C GLY A 857 -16.65 -28.05 -4.61
N ALA A 858 -15.39 -27.61 -4.51
CA ALA A 858 -14.52 -27.41 -5.67
C ALA A 858 -14.28 -28.69 -6.48
N ASP A 859 -14.06 -29.82 -5.80
CA ASP A 859 -13.88 -31.13 -6.43
C ASP A 859 -15.15 -31.59 -7.15
N GLU A 860 -16.33 -31.42 -6.52
CA GLU A 860 -17.63 -31.80 -7.09
C GLU A 860 -17.99 -30.93 -8.30
N CYS A 861 -17.64 -29.63 -8.27
CA CYS A 861 -17.72 -28.73 -9.41
C CYS A 861 -16.80 -29.18 -10.56
N ALA A 862 -15.56 -29.55 -10.26
CA ALA A 862 -14.59 -29.96 -11.27
C ALA A 862 -14.99 -31.29 -11.93
N GLU A 863 -15.47 -32.27 -11.15
CA GLU A 863 -16.00 -33.54 -11.66
C GLU A 863 -17.23 -33.34 -12.57
N MET A 864 -18.06 -32.34 -12.31
CA MET A 864 -19.19 -31.98 -13.17
C MET A 864 -18.78 -31.24 -14.45
N LEU A 865 -17.72 -30.44 -14.40
CA LEU A 865 -17.24 -29.61 -15.51
C LEU A 865 -16.32 -30.37 -16.48
N LEU A 866 -15.56 -31.34 -15.95
CA LEU A 866 -14.52 -32.06 -16.67
C LEU A 866 -15.02 -32.85 -17.90
N PRO A 867 -16.13 -33.63 -17.84
CA PRO A 867 -16.60 -34.40 -19.00
C PRO A 867 -17.02 -33.52 -20.19
N TYR A 868 -17.53 -32.32 -19.91
CA TYR A 868 -17.88 -31.34 -20.94
C TYR A 868 -16.63 -30.75 -21.60
N LEU A 869 -15.65 -30.32 -20.80
CA LEU A 869 -14.38 -29.79 -21.32
C LEU A 869 -13.66 -30.86 -22.15
N GLN A 870 -13.60 -32.11 -21.68
CA GLN A 870 -13.02 -33.22 -22.43
C GLN A 870 -13.76 -33.47 -23.75
N GLY A 871 -15.10 -33.51 -23.74
CA GLY A 871 -15.89 -33.71 -24.96
C GLY A 871 -15.70 -32.62 -26.01
N GLN A 872 -15.57 -31.35 -25.60
CA GLN A 872 -15.32 -30.22 -26.50
C GLN A 872 -13.91 -30.24 -27.06
N MET A 873 -12.91 -30.56 -26.22
CA MET A 873 -11.51 -30.64 -26.66
C MET A 873 -11.24 -31.85 -27.57
N SER A 874 -11.91 -32.98 -27.35
CA SER A 874 -11.84 -34.16 -28.24
C SER A 874 -12.47 -33.91 -29.61
N MET A 875 -13.63 -33.25 -29.68
CA MET A 875 -14.30 -32.94 -30.95
C MET A 875 -13.47 -31.98 -31.81
N VAL A 876 -12.79 -31.02 -31.18
CA VAL A 876 -11.83 -30.16 -31.86
C VAL A 876 -10.67 -30.99 -32.39
N ALA A 877 -10.02 -31.84 -31.58
CA ALA A 877 -8.91 -32.68 -32.04
C ALA A 877 -9.24 -33.52 -33.30
N GLU A 878 -10.47 -34.03 -33.43
CA GLU A 878 -10.92 -34.80 -34.61
C GLU A 878 -11.11 -33.94 -35.88
N THR A 879 -11.44 -32.64 -35.74
CA THR A 879 -11.70 -31.74 -36.88
C THR A 879 -10.40 -31.22 -37.53
N TYR A 880 -9.28 -31.22 -36.80
CA TYR A 880 -8.02 -30.62 -37.24
C TYR A 880 -7.07 -31.57 -37.99
N CYS A 881 -7.15 -32.88 -37.75
CA CYS A 881 -6.16 -33.85 -38.25
C CYS A 881 -6.67 -34.79 -39.35
N LEU A 882 -7.90 -34.62 -39.86
CA LEU A 882 -8.38 -35.39 -41.01
C LEU A 882 -7.86 -34.78 -42.31
N LYS A 883 -6.67 -35.22 -42.75
CA LYS A 883 -6.30 -35.15 -44.17
C LYS A 883 -6.26 -36.57 -44.72
N GLU A 884 -7.23 -36.92 -45.57
CA GLU A 884 -7.02 -38.04 -46.50
C GLU A 884 -5.99 -37.62 -47.56
N PRO A 885 -5.07 -38.51 -47.98
CA PRO A 885 -3.99 -38.14 -48.89
C PRO A 885 -4.55 -37.74 -50.26
N GLY A 886 -4.37 -36.48 -50.67
CA GLY A 886 -4.64 -36.02 -52.04
C GLY A 886 -5.51 -34.76 -52.22
N GLN A 887 -5.92 -34.06 -51.17
CA GLN A 887 -6.57 -32.75 -51.32
C GLN A 887 -5.66 -31.58 -50.92
N ASP A 888 -5.68 -30.51 -51.72
CA ASP A 888 -4.83 -29.34 -51.56
C ASP A 888 -5.49 -28.19 -50.78
N PHE A 889 -4.64 -27.47 -50.06
CA PHE A 889 -4.92 -26.30 -49.24
C PHE A 889 -5.60 -25.18 -50.05
N TYR A 890 -6.80 -24.72 -49.65
CA TYR A 890 -7.28 -23.39 -50.04
C TYR A 890 -7.75 -22.61 -48.81
N CYS A 891 -7.13 -21.46 -48.56
CA CYS A 891 -7.31 -20.67 -47.33
C CYS A 891 -8.38 -19.58 -47.52
N GLN A 892 -9.51 -19.69 -46.82
CA GLN A 892 -10.60 -18.71 -46.83
C GLN A 892 -10.21 -17.31 -46.31
N GLU A 893 -9.09 -17.18 -45.60
CA GLU A 893 -8.71 -15.96 -44.89
C GLU A 893 -8.04 -14.90 -45.79
N GLN A 894 -7.21 -15.32 -46.76
CA GLN A 894 -6.64 -14.38 -47.75
C GLN A 894 -7.70 -13.83 -48.69
N ARG A 895 -8.74 -14.63 -48.96
CA ARG A 895 -9.92 -14.22 -49.72
C ARG A 895 -10.72 -13.13 -49.00
N ALA A 896 -10.78 -13.16 -47.67
CA ALA A 896 -11.51 -12.18 -46.86
C ALA A 896 -10.78 -10.82 -46.75
N ARG A 897 -9.44 -10.83 -46.67
CA ARG A 897 -8.63 -9.59 -46.60
C ARG A 897 -8.66 -8.78 -47.88
N LEU A 898 -8.51 -9.44 -49.04
CA LEU A 898 -8.50 -8.76 -50.34
C LEU A 898 -9.86 -8.11 -50.66
N HIS A 899 -10.96 -8.70 -50.18
CA HIS A 899 -12.32 -8.15 -50.25
C HIS A 899 -12.52 -6.89 -49.39
N LEU A 900 -11.88 -6.83 -48.22
CA LEU A 900 -12.01 -5.71 -47.27
C LEU A 900 -11.17 -4.50 -47.68
N ASP A 901 -9.96 -4.73 -48.19
CA ASP A 901 -8.97 -3.67 -48.39
C ASP A 901 -9.03 -3.00 -49.77
N SER A 902 -9.55 -3.69 -50.79
CA SER A 902 -9.81 -3.10 -52.11
C SER A 902 -10.92 -3.85 -52.86
N PRO A 903 -12.21 -3.53 -52.57
CA PRO A 903 -13.35 -4.26 -53.11
C PRO A 903 -13.42 -4.26 -54.64
N SER A 904 -12.91 -3.22 -55.31
CA SER A 904 -12.85 -3.13 -56.78
C SER A 904 -11.79 -4.06 -57.37
N CYS A 905 -10.60 -4.15 -56.74
CA CYS A 905 -9.56 -5.11 -57.15
C CYS A 905 -10.02 -6.55 -56.92
N TYR A 906 -10.72 -6.79 -55.80
CA TYR A 906 -11.32 -8.09 -55.50
C TYR A 906 -12.37 -8.50 -56.55
N ASN A 907 -13.24 -7.57 -56.97
CA ASN A 907 -14.23 -7.84 -58.03
C ASN A 907 -13.57 -8.11 -59.39
N ASP A 908 -12.53 -7.36 -59.78
CA ASP A 908 -11.83 -7.60 -61.05
C ASP A 908 -11.11 -8.95 -61.08
N PHE A 909 -10.57 -9.40 -59.93
CA PHE A 909 -9.88 -10.69 -59.80
C PHE A 909 -10.86 -11.88 -59.74
N THR A 910 -12.00 -11.73 -59.04
CA THR A 910 -12.98 -12.81 -58.83
C THR A 910 -13.97 -12.99 -59.98
N LEU A 911 -14.23 -11.96 -60.80
CA LEU A 911 -15.09 -12.07 -61.99
C LEU A 911 -14.43 -12.85 -63.15
N VAL A 912 -13.10 -13.02 -63.12
CA VAL A 912 -12.35 -13.91 -64.01
C VAL A 912 -12.56 -15.38 -63.60
N ASP A 913 -12.51 -15.67 -62.29
CA ASP A 913 -12.79 -17.02 -61.75
C ASP A 913 -14.27 -17.43 -61.89
N ALA A 914 -15.19 -16.46 -61.93
CA ALA A 914 -16.62 -16.72 -62.13
C ALA A 914 -17.04 -16.91 -63.60
N GLY A 915 -16.10 -16.84 -64.57
CA GLY A 915 -16.36 -17.15 -65.98
C GLY A 915 -17.21 -16.12 -66.73
N VAL A 916 -17.29 -14.86 -66.25
CA VAL A 916 -18.17 -13.81 -66.83
C VAL A 916 -17.46 -12.98 -67.92
N ARG A 917 -16.14 -13.10 -68.10
CA ARG A 917 -15.40 -12.62 -69.27
C ARG A 917 -15.01 -13.77 -70.18
N SER A 918 -15.47 -13.71 -71.43
CA SER A 918 -15.35 -14.76 -72.44
C SER A 918 -14.13 -14.59 -73.35
N ASP A 919 -12.95 -14.29 -72.80
CA ASP A 919 -11.72 -14.30 -73.61
C ASP A 919 -10.58 -15.06 -72.93
N GLY A 920 -10.51 -16.35 -73.25
CA GLY A 920 -9.29 -16.94 -73.80
C GLY A 920 -8.13 -17.35 -72.90
N SER A 921 -7.94 -16.83 -71.69
CA SER A 921 -6.81 -17.26 -70.84
C SER A 921 -7.15 -17.30 -69.35
N ARG A 922 -7.34 -18.51 -68.82
CA ARG A 922 -7.23 -18.78 -67.38
C ARG A 922 -5.85 -18.30 -66.87
N PRO A 923 -5.75 -17.68 -65.68
CA PRO A 923 -4.44 -17.40 -65.10
C PRO A 923 -3.71 -18.73 -64.83
N PRO A 924 -2.39 -18.83 -65.05
CA PRO A 924 -1.66 -20.07 -64.83
C PRO A 924 -1.70 -20.46 -63.36
N THR A 925 -2.18 -21.67 -63.05
CA THR A 925 -1.96 -22.27 -61.75
C THR A 925 -0.47 -22.56 -61.59
N CYS A 926 0.19 -21.94 -60.60
CA CYS A 926 1.57 -22.24 -60.27
C CYS A 926 1.63 -23.50 -59.40
N HIS A 927 2.54 -24.42 -59.70
CA HIS A 927 2.65 -25.69 -58.99
C HIS A 927 3.89 -25.77 -58.10
N SER A 928 4.66 -24.67 -58.01
CA SER A 928 5.79 -24.54 -57.10
C SER A 928 6.01 -23.10 -56.66
N THR A 929 6.61 -22.92 -55.47
CA THR A 929 6.86 -21.61 -54.85
C THR A 929 7.66 -20.67 -55.76
N ARG A 930 8.62 -21.20 -56.52
CA ARG A 930 9.46 -20.42 -57.43
C ARG A 930 8.69 -19.94 -58.67
N GLU A 931 7.73 -20.73 -59.12
CA GLU A 931 6.85 -20.40 -60.25
C GLU A 931 5.79 -19.37 -59.85
N CYS A 932 5.29 -19.46 -58.61
CA CYS A 932 4.36 -18.46 -58.05
C CYS A 932 5.03 -17.09 -57.86
N VAL A 933 6.29 -17.06 -57.40
CA VAL A 933 7.07 -15.81 -57.26
C VAL A 933 7.31 -15.17 -58.64
N HIS A 934 7.63 -15.99 -59.64
CA HIS A 934 7.84 -15.50 -61.00
C HIS A 934 6.55 -14.98 -61.67
N LEU A 935 5.41 -15.63 -61.42
CA LEU A 935 4.09 -15.16 -61.86
C LEU A 935 3.72 -13.83 -61.19
N TRP A 936 3.99 -13.72 -59.89
CA TRP A 936 3.73 -12.51 -59.11
C TRP A 936 4.62 -11.32 -59.55
N GLU A 937 5.89 -11.55 -59.84
CA GLU A 937 6.81 -10.54 -60.41
C GLU A 937 6.46 -10.14 -61.86
N SER A 938 5.78 -11.03 -62.59
CA SER A 938 5.24 -10.76 -63.94
C SER A 938 3.99 -9.88 -63.87
N GLU A 939 3.08 -10.18 -62.93
CA GLU A 939 1.87 -9.40 -62.63
C GLU A 939 2.21 -7.98 -62.13
N GLN A 940 3.22 -7.85 -61.25
CA GLN A 940 3.72 -6.54 -60.80
C GLN A 940 4.22 -5.64 -61.93
N ARG A 941 4.78 -6.23 -63.01
CA ARG A 941 5.23 -5.50 -64.19
C ARG A 941 4.09 -5.10 -65.12
N GLN A 942 2.99 -5.85 -65.12
CA GLN A 942 1.81 -5.57 -65.96
C GLN A 942 0.85 -4.56 -65.33
N HIS A 943 0.86 -4.40 -63.99
CA HIS A 943 -0.03 -3.48 -63.27
C HIS A 943 0.72 -2.46 -62.37
N PRO A 944 1.58 -1.60 -62.96
CA PRO A 944 2.50 -0.73 -62.21
C PRO A 944 1.82 0.38 -61.38
N HIS A 945 0.57 0.74 -61.70
CA HIS A 945 -0.17 1.76 -60.96
C HIS A 945 -0.57 1.33 -59.53
N CYS A 946 -0.70 0.04 -59.27
CA CYS A 946 -0.99 -0.47 -57.92
C CYS A 946 0.27 -0.45 -57.03
N THR A 947 1.43 -0.67 -57.62
CA THR A 947 2.73 -0.66 -56.93
C THR A 947 3.20 0.77 -56.60
N GLY A 948 2.89 1.75 -57.45
CA GLY A 948 3.22 3.17 -57.22
C GLY A 948 2.58 3.76 -55.97
N LYS A 949 1.35 3.34 -55.64
CA LYS A 949 0.62 3.79 -54.43
C LYS A 949 1.26 3.31 -53.13
N ILE A 950 1.87 2.13 -53.15
CA ILE A 950 2.56 1.56 -51.98
C ILE A 950 3.90 2.28 -51.74
N ALA A 951 4.58 2.68 -52.82
CA ALA A 951 5.82 3.46 -52.74
C ALA A 951 5.59 4.92 -52.29
N GLU A 952 4.49 5.55 -52.71
CA GLU A 952 4.08 6.89 -52.22
C GLU A 952 3.82 6.90 -50.70
N ILE A 953 3.13 5.87 -50.18
CA ILE A 953 2.86 5.73 -48.74
C ILE A 953 4.15 5.54 -47.94
N ALA A 954 5.15 4.83 -48.50
CA ALA A 954 6.45 4.66 -47.87
C ALA A 954 7.28 5.96 -47.84
N GLU A 955 7.19 6.82 -48.86
CA GLU A 955 7.82 8.14 -48.88
C GLU A 955 7.13 9.16 -47.96
N GLU A 956 5.82 9.05 -47.77
CA GLU A 956 5.01 9.93 -46.92
C GLU A 956 5.34 9.74 -45.43
N VAL A 957 5.68 8.52 -45.03
CA VAL A 957 6.14 8.18 -43.67
C VAL A 957 7.56 8.70 -43.40
N SER A 958 8.40 8.82 -44.44
CA SER A 958 9.77 9.29 -44.33
C SER A 958 9.92 10.81 -44.14
N ARG A 959 8.90 11.62 -44.49
CA ARG A 959 9.02 13.09 -44.50
C ARG A 959 8.55 13.80 -43.21
N ASN A 960 7.96 13.09 -42.25
CA ASN A 960 7.24 13.70 -41.13
C ASN A 960 7.88 13.58 -39.72
N THR A 961 9.20 13.78 -39.59
CA THR A 961 9.84 14.18 -38.32
C THR A 961 11.15 14.92 -38.66
N PRO A 962 11.47 16.16 -38.21
CA PRO A 962 10.80 17.09 -37.28
C PRO A 962 10.39 18.45 -37.90
N GLY A 963 9.49 19.17 -37.19
CA GLY A 963 9.35 20.63 -37.25
C GLY A 963 8.06 21.14 -37.89
N GLY A 964 7.21 21.78 -37.09
CA GLY A 964 6.15 22.66 -37.58
C GLY A 964 4.73 22.22 -37.23
N ASP A 965 4.19 22.91 -36.24
CA ASP A 965 2.76 23.11 -35.99
C ASP A 965 1.99 23.45 -37.28
N ALA A 966 0.77 22.92 -37.42
CA ALA A 966 -0.35 23.56 -38.14
C ALA A 966 -1.55 22.62 -38.22
N SER A 967 -2.32 22.62 -37.15
CA SER A 967 -3.78 22.53 -37.22
C SER A 967 -4.32 23.59 -38.18
N GLN A 968 -4.36 23.35 -39.50
CA GLN A 968 -5.21 24.07 -40.47
C GLN A 968 -4.89 23.66 -41.92
N LYS A 969 -5.37 22.49 -42.36
CA LYS A 969 -5.95 22.33 -43.72
C LYS A 969 -7.07 21.30 -43.65
N LEU A 970 -8.13 21.75 -43.00
CA LEU A 970 -9.50 21.31 -43.20
C LEU A 970 -9.84 21.16 -44.70
N LEU A 971 -10.69 20.18 -44.99
CA LEU A 971 -11.65 20.14 -46.10
C LEU A 971 -11.06 19.94 -47.51
N THR A 972 -11.18 18.72 -48.02
CA THR A 972 -12.09 18.32 -49.13
C THR A 972 -11.62 16.96 -49.67
N PHE A 973 -12.31 15.88 -49.27
CA PHE A 973 -12.18 14.56 -49.88
C PHE A 973 -13.57 14.02 -50.25
N GLU A 974 -14.36 14.87 -50.90
CA GLU A 974 -15.48 14.45 -51.74
C GLU A 974 -15.08 14.81 -53.18
N ASP A 975 -14.79 13.77 -53.97
CA ASP A 975 -14.70 13.71 -55.43
C ASP A 975 -13.43 13.03 -55.91
N ARG A 976 -13.48 11.68 -56.01
CA ARG A 976 -12.96 10.88 -57.14
C ARG A 976 -13.00 9.39 -56.80
N CYS A 977 -14.20 8.83 -56.81
CA CYS A 977 -14.44 7.47 -57.30
C CYS A 977 -15.87 7.41 -57.83
N GLY A 978 -16.11 8.12 -58.93
CA GLY A 978 -17.31 7.93 -59.73
C GLY A 978 -17.18 6.64 -60.54
N SER A 979 -18.16 5.75 -60.41
CA SER A 979 -18.73 5.09 -61.59
C SER A 979 -20.23 4.90 -61.39
N ARG A 980 -21.01 5.65 -62.18
CA ARG A 980 -22.34 5.20 -62.62
C ARG A 980 -22.10 4.25 -63.78
N SER A 981 -22.81 3.12 -63.81
CA SER A 981 -23.22 2.52 -65.08
C SER A 981 -24.73 2.65 -65.23
N ARG A 982 -25.13 3.37 -66.28
CA ARG A 982 -26.28 3.08 -67.15
C ARG A 982 -26.16 4.05 -68.34
N PHE A 983 -25.60 3.58 -69.45
CA PHE A 983 -26.13 3.94 -70.76
C PHE A 983 -27.24 2.92 -71.05
N MET A 984 -28.43 3.18 -71.60
CA MET A 984 -29.05 4.35 -72.26
C MET A 984 -28.13 5.44 -72.81
N ALA A 985 -27.83 5.24 -74.10
CA ALA A 985 -27.52 6.19 -75.18
C ALA A 985 -26.05 6.37 -75.63
N VAL A 986 -25.62 5.35 -76.39
CA VAL A 986 -24.63 5.36 -77.50
C VAL A 986 -23.16 5.39 -77.14
#